data_AF-A0A945AX48-F1
#
_entry.id   AF-A0A945AX48-F1
#
_cell.length_a   1.000
_cell.length_b   1.000
_cell.length_c   1.000
_cell.angle_alpha   90.00
_cell.angle_beta   90.00
_cell.angle_gamma   90.00
#
_symmetry.space_group_name_H-M   'P 1'
#
loop_
_entity.id
_entity.type
_entity.pdbx_description
1 polymer ?
#
loop_
_entity_poly.entity_id
_entity_poly.type
_entity_poly.pdbx_seq_one_letter_code
_entity_poly.pdbx_strand_id
1 'polypeptide(L)'
;TGGIVSLSGGGQLSGTGKFDVSGSTTVGTEGWVLGGDFVKSSGTLTISQTDLKLEGHSTLTSDEALSFVNLNLNFNTLTLGSSTSDLTVENAITIAQNTEGISTGDADLILNQYQKILGEGSITSTGGIIYLQEGGELSGTGKFDVSGSIWTLGDNFTKTSGILTMLQTTLKLADNSTLTSDEALNFVNLNLNNFTLTLGSETSDLTVENPITIDSSGEGILTGEADLILLSSLNMSQGLLGSTGGTWVLIKDFLKSGGTLTISQTDLELKDSIKLTSDQALSFVFVTLNLNNFTLTLGSSTSDLTVQNAITIDASTEGISTGEADLILLSALTMSNGLLESTGGAIKLAHDQTSKFSENAFMMLDETLLTSDNGIGIAFIEIDGEPDLSMTDSSQVSYITLSITSGTAGSISTAGGVDCLNNCTGFIETGAYGFNTHGLYRKVTSANFMLSESSGERKTATLAVKLLSRPLNDVQVILSSSDLSEATLNNYLLTFTPSTWNRVQEVTITGEDDDVSDYDVRVRILGYTDSIDTNYASTSAIKTHAFKYTFTNINDDLQKGVSPIVQIGADQKVNEKTRVILDGSASYDPDPTGRIVAFKWEYIGQRTDVTLTRESESIAYFTGPDISETTVMSFGLEVIDDDKTASYGSTSITIEPVKEISAVVSGGIEPKYPEDITLDNEETASDGSKNLQLISGTSTFLTTLGVAMNLDGTASSSLKTEDNSSGEQITSTTKVNLPLGIDLNMNKDASLSISKELDGNVFLTTNISSDGAVTVGVSTNGIGPNLKAPKGSEVTIATDGTSSISMPASTDSTSGITTQVVSTLSPDGSTQIEMSYSGGSGRTANADGSSGSKSTLSTDSGLSVAIDTSSGVTASMAVTEGTLGTLAASLGSDGISSTSFDAGTSKTTFSSSISMNLQ
;
A
#
# COMPACT_ATOMS: atom_id res chain seq x y z
N THR A 1 -36.18 -19.17 -86.71
CA THR A 1 -35.02 -18.33 -87.03
C THR A 1 -35.49 -17.03 -87.69
N GLY A 2 -35.00 -15.87 -87.23
CA GLY A 2 -35.28 -14.55 -87.84
C GLY A 2 -36.59 -13.83 -87.46
N GLY A 3 -37.33 -14.31 -86.47
CA GLY A 3 -38.61 -13.71 -86.03
C GLY A 3 -38.81 -13.82 -84.51
N ILE A 4 -39.89 -13.22 -84.01
CA ILE A 4 -40.24 -13.19 -82.58
C ILE A 4 -40.72 -14.58 -82.15
N VAL A 5 -40.15 -15.11 -81.06
CA VAL A 5 -40.65 -16.32 -80.40
C VAL A 5 -41.12 -15.94 -79.00
N SER A 6 -42.42 -16.02 -78.73
CA SER A 6 -42.98 -15.65 -77.43
C SER A 6 -43.48 -16.87 -76.66
N LEU A 7 -42.97 -17.03 -75.44
CA LEU A 7 -43.40 -18.00 -74.44
C LEU A 7 -43.98 -17.23 -73.24
N SER A 8 -45.16 -16.63 -73.44
CA SER A 8 -45.80 -15.77 -72.43
C SER A 8 -46.13 -16.49 -71.11
N GLY A 9 -46.22 -17.82 -71.11
CA GLY A 9 -46.44 -18.64 -69.92
C GLY A 9 -45.22 -19.47 -69.49
N GLY A 10 -44.04 -19.20 -70.05
CA GLY A 10 -42.86 -20.04 -69.85
C GLY A 10 -42.81 -21.28 -70.75
N GLY A 11 -41.95 -22.24 -70.42
CA GLY A 11 -41.82 -23.47 -71.20
C GLY A 11 -40.87 -24.51 -70.58
N GLN A 12 -40.88 -25.72 -71.15
CA GLN A 12 -39.97 -26.79 -70.75
C GLN A 12 -39.37 -27.48 -71.98
N LEU A 13 -38.05 -27.66 -71.99
CA LEU A 13 -37.31 -28.46 -72.97
C LEU A 13 -36.69 -29.66 -72.26
N SER A 14 -37.00 -30.87 -72.75
CA SER A 14 -36.52 -32.13 -72.15
C SER A 14 -36.42 -33.26 -73.18
N GLY A 15 -35.75 -34.34 -72.80
CA GLY A 15 -35.57 -35.53 -73.62
C GLY A 15 -34.71 -35.25 -74.86
N THR A 16 -35.23 -35.59 -76.05
CA THR A 16 -34.57 -35.35 -77.34
C THR A 16 -35.14 -34.13 -78.09
N GLY A 17 -35.92 -33.29 -77.40
CA GLY A 17 -36.53 -32.09 -77.96
C GLY A 17 -35.47 -31.14 -78.53
N LYS A 18 -35.86 -30.39 -79.57
CA LYS A 18 -35.04 -29.34 -80.18
C LYS A 18 -35.81 -28.03 -80.21
N PHE A 19 -35.20 -26.98 -79.69
CA PHE A 19 -35.75 -25.63 -79.73
C PHE A 19 -34.68 -24.69 -80.29
N ASP A 20 -34.98 -24.06 -81.42
CA ASP A 20 -34.03 -23.21 -82.14
C ASP A 20 -34.62 -21.80 -82.27
N VAL A 21 -34.06 -20.89 -81.48
CA VAL A 21 -34.40 -19.47 -81.46
C VAL A 21 -33.30 -18.63 -82.11
N SER A 22 -32.35 -19.26 -82.82
CA SER A 22 -31.23 -18.55 -83.41
C SER A 22 -31.64 -17.48 -84.43
N GLY A 23 -30.87 -16.40 -84.45
CA GLY A 23 -31.12 -15.22 -85.28
C GLY A 23 -32.41 -14.48 -84.91
N SER A 24 -33.00 -14.73 -83.73
CA SER A 24 -34.11 -13.94 -83.21
C SER A 24 -33.57 -12.60 -82.69
N THR A 25 -33.09 -11.79 -83.64
CA THR A 25 -32.68 -10.39 -83.45
C THR A 25 -33.67 -9.53 -84.22
N THR A 26 -34.30 -8.57 -83.56
CA THR A 26 -35.08 -7.54 -84.25
C THR A 26 -34.57 -6.19 -83.82
N VAL A 27 -34.56 -5.24 -84.75
CA VAL A 27 -34.33 -3.82 -84.45
C VAL A 27 -35.52 -3.34 -83.60
N GLY A 28 -35.45 -3.52 -82.28
CA GLY A 28 -36.55 -3.19 -81.37
C GLY A 28 -36.80 -4.08 -80.14
N THR A 29 -35.86 -4.94 -79.71
CA THR A 29 -35.92 -5.75 -78.45
C THR A 29 -36.92 -6.91 -78.39
N GLU A 30 -37.48 -7.38 -79.50
CA GLU A 30 -38.47 -8.48 -79.50
C GLU A 30 -37.91 -9.73 -80.18
N GLY A 31 -36.91 -10.35 -79.56
CA GLY A 31 -36.37 -11.64 -79.99
C GLY A 31 -37.16 -12.81 -79.40
N TRP A 32 -36.53 -13.52 -78.48
CA TRP A 32 -37.21 -14.45 -77.59
C TRP A 32 -37.86 -13.68 -76.44
N VAL A 33 -39.19 -13.78 -76.33
CA VAL A 33 -39.99 -13.16 -75.28
C VAL A 33 -40.38 -14.21 -74.24
N LEU A 34 -40.12 -13.93 -72.97
CA LEU A 34 -40.39 -14.83 -71.86
C LEU A 34 -41.27 -14.16 -70.80
N GLY A 35 -42.46 -14.71 -70.56
CA GLY A 35 -43.41 -14.20 -69.56
C GLY A 35 -43.55 -15.05 -68.30
N GLY A 36 -42.85 -16.19 -68.23
CA GLY A 36 -42.83 -17.11 -67.08
C GLY A 36 -41.63 -18.05 -67.15
N ASP A 37 -41.53 -19.01 -66.23
CA ASP A 37 -40.32 -19.84 -66.08
C ASP A 37 -40.01 -20.71 -67.31
N PHE A 38 -38.73 -20.80 -67.68
CA PHE A 38 -38.25 -21.71 -68.72
C PHE A 38 -37.26 -22.73 -68.13
N VAL A 39 -37.55 -24.01 -68.31
CA VAL A 39 -36.72 -25.11 -67.79
C VAL A 39 -36.20 -25.99 -68.93
N LYS A 40 -34.90 -25.94 -69.19
CA LYS A 40 -34.17 -26.92 -70.00
C LYS A 40 -33.48 -27.94 -69.09
N SER A 41 -34.00 -29.16 -69.07
CA SER A 41 -33.41 -30.28 -68.31
C SER A 41 -32.63 -31.28 -69.17
N SER A 42 -32.78 -31.17 -70.49
CA SER A 42 -32.11 -31.97 -71.54
C SER A 42 -32.59 -31.50 -72.92
N GLY A 43 -32.04 -32.05 -74.00
CA GLY A 43 -32.38 -31.68 -75.38
C GLY A 43 -31.45 -30.61 -75.94
N THR A 44 -31.73 -30.14 -77.17
CA THR A 44 -30.88 -29.16 -77.87
C THR A 44 -31.57 -27.80 -77.93
N LEU A 45 -30.95 -26.78 -77.30
CA LEU A 45 -31.35 -25.39 -77.41
C LEU A 45 -30.33 -24.64 -78.27
N THR A 46 -30.76 -24.07 -79.40
CA THR A 46 -29.90 -23.25 -80.27
C THR A 46 -30.27 -21.78 -80.12
N ILE A 47 -29.37 -20.96 -79.57
CA ILE A 47 -29.60 -19.56 -79.18
C ILE A 47 -28.62 -18.55 -79.81
N SER A 48 -27.89 -18.92 -80.86
CA SER A 48 -26.93 -18.01 -81.49
C SER A 48 -27.59 -16.74 -82.05
N GLN A 49 -27.01 -15.57 -81.78
CA GLN A 49 -27.55 -14.26 -82.19
C GLN A 49 -29.02 -14.10 -81.77
N THR A 50 -29.30 -14.12 -80.46
CA THR A 50 -30.66 -14.04 -79.93
C THR A 50 -30.77 -12.90 -78.91
N ASP A 51 -31.84 -12.11 -78.99
CA ASP A 51 -32.22 -11.16 -77.95
C ASP A 51 -33.22 -11.81 -76.99
N LEU A 52 -33.13 -11.54 -75.69
CA LEU A 52 -34.11 -11.96 -74.68
C LEU A 52 -34.85 -10.74 -74.13
N LYS A 53 -36.18 -10.79 -74.09
CA LYS A 53 -37.05 -9.80 -73.44
C LYS A 53 -37.98 -10.45 -72.44
N LEU A 54 -38.09 -9.86 -71.24
CA LEU A 54 -39.04 -10.31 -70.23
C LEU A 54 -40.39 -9.60 -70.36
N GLU A 55 -41.48 -10.35 -70.17
CA GLU A 55 -42.84 -9.82 -69.95
C GLU A 55 -43.34 -10.04 -68.52
N GLY A 56 -42.58 -10.80 -67.73
CA GLY A 56 -42.83 -11.05 -66.31
C GLY A 56 -41.56 -11.53 -65.62
N HIS A 57 -41.55 -11.50 -64.29
CA HIS A 57 -40.52 -12.15 -63.47
C HIS A 57 -40.40 -13.61 -63.89
N SER A 58 -39.19 -14.04 -64.25
CA SER A 58 -38.98 -15.33 -64.88
C SER A 58 -37.73 -16.01 -64.34
N THR A 59 -37.84 -17.31 -64.10
CA THR A 59 -36.70 -18.18 -63.80
C THR A 59 -36.25 -18.91 -65.06
N LEU A 60 -34.97 -18.81 -65.38
CA LEU A 60 -34.32 -19.50 -66.49
C LEU A 60 -33.43 -20.60 -65.93
N THR A 61 -33.86 -21.85 -66.08
CA THR A 61 -33.10 -23.04 -65.68
C THR A 61 -32.57 -23.76 -66.91
N SER A 62 -31.27 -24.02 -66.97
CA SER A 62 -30.63 -24.74 -68.07
C SER A 62 -29.53 -25.66 -67.58
N ASP A 63 -29.36 -26.79 -68.25
CA ASP A 63 -28.26 -27.74 -68.08
C ASP A 63 -27.01 -27.37 -68.90
N GLU A 64 -27.05 -26.24 -69.61
CA GLU A 64 -25.97 -25.67 -70.41
C GLU A 64 -25.98 -24.13 -70.30
N ALA A 65 -24.81 -23.50 -70.42
CA ALA A 65 -24.67 -22.05 -70.42
C ALA A 65 -25.46 -21.37 -71.54
N LEU A 66 -25.99 -20.19 -71.25
CA LEU A 66 -26.85 -19.40 -72.12
C LEU A 66 -26.14 -18.10 -72.51
N SER A 67 -26.32 -17.68 -73.76
CA SER A 67 -25.76 -16.44 -74.28
C SER A 67 -26.79 -15.68 -75.10
N PHE A 68 -26.93 -14.39 -74.81
CA PHE A 68 -27.80 -13.47 -75.52
C PHE A 68 -27.04 -12.23 -75.98
N VAL A 69 -27.43 -11.72 -77.16
CA VAL A 69 -26.87 -10.48 -77.69
C VAL A 69 -27.36 -9.30 -76.86
N ASN A 70 -28.69 -9.17 -76.69
CA ASN A 70 -29.31 -8.18 -75.82
C ASN A 70 -30.20 -8.86 -74.77
N LEU A 71 -30.20 -8.31 -73.56
CA LEU A 71 -31.16 -8.65 -72.49
C LEU A 71 -31.98 -7.42 -72.12
N ASN A 72 -33.27 -7.46 -72.43
CA ASN A 72 -34.25 -6.45 -72.00
C ASN A 72 -35.06 -7.00 -70.81
N LEU A 73 -34.72 -6.55 -69.61
CA LEU A 73 -35.39 -6.94 -68.37
C LEU A 73 -36.80 -6.37 -68.25
N ASN A 74 -37.10 -5.26 -68.95
CA ASN A 74 -38.42 -4.65 -69.01
C ASN A 74 -39.09 -4.51 -67.62
N PHE A 75 -38.33 -4.00 -66.64
CA PHE A 75 -38.75 -3.83 -65.24
C PHE A 75 -38.99 -5.11 -64.43
N ASN A 76 -38.55 -6.27 -64.93
CA ASN A 76 -38.70 -7.56 -64.25
C ASN A 76 -37.36 -8.12 -63.77
N THR A 77 -37.42 -9.07 -62.85
CA THR A 77 -36.26 -9.83 -62.40
C THR A 77 -36.09 -11.11 -63.23
N LEU A 78 -34.87 -11.34 -63.72
CA LEU A 78 -34.42 -12.64 -64.26
C LEU A 78 -33.74 -13.44 -63.15
N THR A 79 -34.22 -14.65 -62.86
CA THR A 79 -33.57 -15.57 -61.93
C THR A 79 -32.89 -16.71 -62.69
N LEU A 80 -31.62 -17.00 -62.43
CA LEU A 80 -30.93 -18.18 -62.95
C LEU A 80 -31.21 -19.35 -62.01
N GLY A 81 -31.88 -20.39 -62.52
CA GLY A 81 -32.54 -21.38 -61.67
C GLY A 81 -31.68 -22.56 -61.21
N SER A 82 -30.41 -22.64 -61.63
CA SER A 82 -29.44 -23.67 -61.20
C SER A 82 -28.01 -23.18 -61.41
N SER A 83 -27.03 -23.83 -60.77
CA SER A 83 -25.58 -23.58 -60.94
C SER A 83 -25.03 -23.89 -62.34
N THR A 84 -25.87 -24.33 -63.28
CA THR A 84 -25.51 -24.60 -64.68
C THR A 84 -26.22 -23.65 -65.63
N SER A 85 -27.05 -22.75 -65.09
CA SER A 85 -27.84 -21.78 -65.84
C SER A 85 -27.04 -20.52 -66.15
N ASP A 86 -25.73 -20.67 -66.38
CA ASP A 86 -24.80 -19.56 -66.58
C ASP A 86 -25.29 -18.65 -67.70
N LEU A 87 -25.06 -17.35 -67.55
CA LEU A 87 -25.58 -16.34 -68.46
C LEU A 87 -24.44 -15.42 -68.93
N THR A 88 -24.28 -15.33 -70.25
CA THR A 88 -23.48 -14.29 -70.91
C THR A 88 -24.39 -13.32 -71.63
N VAL A 89 -24.16 -12.02 -71.46
CA VAL A 89 -24.83 -10.97 -72.24
C VAL A 89 -23.78 -10.12 -72.96
N GLU A 90 -23.90 -10.07 -74.30
CA GLU A 90 -22.89 -9.42 -75.14
C GLU A 90 -22.97 -7.90 -75.11
N ASN A 91 -24.18 -7.31 -75.04
CA ASN A 91 -24.37 -5.86 -75.01
C ASN A 91 -24.68 -5.33 -73.60
N ALA A 92 -24.54 -4.02 -73.43
CA ALA A 92 -24.82 -3.34 -72.17
C ALA A 92 -26.29 -3.50 -71.74
N ILE A 93 -26.49 -3.71 -70.44
CA ILE A 93 -27.81 -3.75 -69.80
C ILE A 93 -27.95 -2.48 -68.96
N THR A 94 -29.11 -1.85 -69.01
CA THR A 94 -29.45 -0.79 -68.06
C THR A 94 -30.38 -1.40 -67.02
N ILE A 95 -29.98 -1.37 -65.75
CA ILE A 95 -30.78 -1.86 -64.62
C ILE A 95 -31.05 -0.65 -63.73
N ALA A 96 -32.23 -0.05 -63.86
CA ALA A 96 -32.48 1.28 -63.30
C ALA A 96 -33.80 1.41 -62.54
N GLN A 97 -34.78 0.54 -62.80
CA GLN A 97 -36.12 0.68 -62.23
C GLN A 97 -36.37 -0.28 -61.07
N ASN A 98 -37.47 -0.03 -60.37
CA ASN A 98 -37.99 -0.95 -59.36
C ASN A 98 -38.29 -2.32 -59.99
N THR A 99 -38.02 -3.39 -59.24
CA THR A 99 -38.14 -4.80 -59.66
C THR A 99 -37.29 -5.27 -60.85
N GLU A 100 -36.53 -4.37 -61.48
CA GLU A 100 -35.62 -4.70 -62.57
C GLU A 100 -34.31 -5.29 -62.02
N GLY A 101 -33.96 -6.51 -62.43
CA GLY A 101 -32.72 -7.11 -61.94
C GLY A 101 -32.36 -8.49 -62.45
N ILE A 102 -31.21 -8.97 -62.01
CA ILE A 102 -30.70 -10.32 -62.28
C ILE A 102 -30.32 -10.97 -60.96
N SER A 103 -30.87 -12.15 -60.70
CA SER A 103 -30.54 -12.99 -59.54
C SER A 103 -29.90 -14.28 -60.02
N THR A 104 -28.63 -14.51 -59.71
CA THR A 104 -27.85 -15.61 -60.32
C THR A 104 -27.81 -16.88 -59.47
N GLY A 105 -28.02 -16.79 -58.15
CA GLY A 105 -27.82 -17.92 -57.26
C GLY A 105 -26.35 -18.39 -57.32
N ASP A 106 -26.13 -19.66 -57.67
CA ASP A 106 -24.79 -20.26 -57.85
C ASP A 106 -24.30 -20.26 -59.31
N ALA A 107 -25.09 -19.70 -60.24
CA ALA A 107 -24.73 -19.63 -61.66
C ALA A 107 -23.77 -18.48 -61.95
N ASP A 108 -23.01 -18.60 -63.03
CA ASP A 108 -22.13 -17.54 -63.50
C ASP A 108 -22.91 -16.48 -64.30
N LEU A 109 -22.54 -15.21 -64.15
CA LEU A 109 -23.03 -14.07 -64.92
C LEU A 109 -21.84 -13.32 -65.52
N ILE A 110 -21.81 -13.24 -66.86
CA ILE A 110 -20.78 -12.54 -67.63
C ILE A 110 -21.44 -11.39 -68.40
N LEU A 111 -20.99 -10.17 -68.13
CA LEU A 111 -21.47 -8.96 -68.77
C LEU A 111 -20.32 -8.30 -69.54
N ASN A 112 -20.39 -8.38 -70.87
CA ASN A 112 -19.26 -8.06 -71.76
C ASN A 112 -19.05 -6.56 -72.00
N GLN A 113 -19.99 -5.70 -71.57
CA GLN A 113 -19.94 -4.25 -71.77
C GLN A 113 -19.99 -3.51 -70.43
N TYR A 114 -19.72 -2.21 -70.44
CA TYR A 114 -19.82 -1.37 -69.24
C TYR A 114 -21.24 -1.43 -68.64
N GLN A 115 -21.33 -1.76 -67.35
CA GLN A 115 -22.62 -1.94 -66.68
C GLN A 115 -23.00 -0.76 -65.79
N LYS A 116 -24.26 -0.34 -65.85
CA LYS A 116 -24.80 0.71 -64.98
C LYS A 116 -25.92 0.15 -64.12
N ILE A 117 -25.66 0.10 -62.81
CA ILE A 117 -26.63 -0.30 -61.79
C ILE A 117 -27.08 1.00 -61.11
N LEU A 118 -28.23 1.51 -61.55
CA LEU A 118 -28.75 2.83 -61.19
C LEU A 118 -30.10 2.69 -60.47
N GLY A 119 -30.59 3.80 -59.93
CA GLY A 119 -31.99 3.90 -59.46
C GLY A 119 -32.34 2.80 -58.46
N GLU A 120 -33.37 2.00 -58.70
CA GLU A 120 -33.78 0.88 -57.81
C GLU A 120 -33.43 -0.52 -58.38
N GLY A 121 -32.56 -0.56 -59.40
CA GLY A 121 -32.16 -1.80 -60.06
C GLY A 121 -31.28 -2.71 -59.20
N SER A 122 -31.29 -4.03 -59.46
CA SER A 122 -30.48 -4.97 -58.67
C SER A 122 -29.75 -6.08 -59.47
N ILE A 123 -28.50 -6.34 -59.13
CA ILE A 123 -27.81 -7.61 -59.45
C ILE A 123 -27.48 -8.31 -58.13
N THR A 124 -27.90 -9.55 -57.96
CA THR A 124 -27.70 -10.32 -56.72
C THR A 124 -27.21 -11.74 -56.99
N SER A 125 -26.27 -12.23 -56.19
CA SER A 125 -25.72 -13.57 -56.26
C SER A 125 -25.52 -14.20 -54.88
N THR A 126 -25.41 -15.52 -54.85
CA THR A 126 -25.02 -16.30 -53.66
C THR A 126 -23.79 -17.18 -53.89
N GLY A 127 -23.28 -17.23 -55.13
CA GLY A 127 -22.17 -18.09 -55.56
C GLY A 127 -21.76 -17.79 -57.01
N GLY A 128 -21.01 -18.70 -57.63
CA GLY A 128 -20.57 -18.54 -59.02
C GLY A 128 -19.66 -17.31 -59.25
N ILE A 129 -19.53 -16.92 -60.52
CA ILE A 129 -18.74 -15.78 -60.99
C ILE A 129 -19.68 -14.67 -61.43
N ILE A 130 -19.46 -13.44 -60.94
CA ILE A 130 -19.99 -12.23 -61.59
C ILE A 130 -18.82 -11.53 -62.28
N TYR A 131 -18.80 -11.53 -63.61
CA TYR A 131 -17.76 -10.90 -64.42
C TYR A 131 -18.27 -9.64 -65.09
N LEU A 132 -17.74 -8.49 -64.67
CA LEU A 132 -17.91 -7.20 -65.32
C LEU A 132 -16.70 -6.95 -66.23
N GLN A 133 -16.80 -7.32 -67.51
CA GLN A 133 -15.66 -7.32 -68.43
C GLN A 133 -15.13 -5.93 -68.72
N GLU A 134 -16.01 -4.95 -68.94
CA GLU A 134 -15.64 -3.54 -69.13
C GLU A 134 -16.01 -2.71 -67.89
N GLY A 135 -15.97 -3.32 -66.70
CA GLY A 135 -16.23 -2.62 -65.44
C GLY A 135 -17.68 -2.15 -65.26
N GLY A 136 -17.89 -1.11 -64.45
CA GLY A 136 -19.24 -0.58 -64.22
C GLY A 136 -19.37 0.55 -63.21
N GLU A 137 -20.61 0.98 -63.02
CA GLU A 137 -21.02 2.02 -62.08
C GLU A 137 -22.15 1.52 -61.17
N LEU A 138 -22.05 1.82 -59.87
CA LEU A 138 -23.13 1.72 -58.91
C LEU A 138 -23.46 3.12 -58.35
N SER A 139 -24.70 3.56 -58.54
CA SER A 139 -25.17 4.86 -58.06
C SER A 139 -26.69 4.90 -57.81
N GLY A 140 -27.18 5.99 -57.22
CA GLY A 140 -28.56 6.10 -56.75
C GLY A 140 -28.84 5.17 -55.56
N THR A 141 -29.93 4.40 -55.66
CA THR A 141 -30.36 3.39 -54.66
C THR A 141 -30.15 1.95 -55.17
N GLY A 142 -29.32 1.77 -56.21
CA GLY A 142 -29.12 0.48 -56.85
C GLY A 142 -28.49 -0.53 -55.89
N LYS A 143 -28.72 -1.82 -56.14
CA LYS A 143 -28.19 -2.92 -55.32
C LYS A 143 -27.25 -3.80 -56.15
N PHE A 144 -26.01 -3.95 -55.68
CA PHE A 144 -25.07 -4.94 -56.19
C PHE A 144 -24.62 -5.87 -55.06
N ASP A 145 -25.07 -7.12 -55.09
CA ASP A 145 -24.84 -8.09 -54.03
C ASP A 145 -24.10 -9.29 -54.62
N VAL A 146 -22.81 -9.36 -54.34
CA VAL A 146 -21.88 -10.38 -54.85
C VAL A 146 -21.51 -11.37 -53.74
N SER A 147 -22.36 -11.49 -52.72
CA SER A 147 -22.11 -12.34 -51.56
C SER A 147 -21.87 -13.79 -51.97
N GLY A 148 -20.89 -14.46 -51.35
CA GLY A 148 -20.49 -15.84 -51.63
C GLY A 148 -19.87 -16.07 -53.02
N SER A 149 -19.75 -15.03 -53.85
CA SER A 149 -19.38 -15.14 -55.27
C SER A 149 -17.92 -14.75 -55.53
N ILE A 150 -17.42 -15.08 -56.71
CA ILE A 150 -16.19 -14.50 -57.27
C ILE A 150 -16.58 -13.30 -58.13
N TRP A 151 -16.31 -12.09 -57.65
CA TRP A 151 -16.46 -10.88 -58.45
C TRP A 151 -15.21 -10.69 -59.32
N THR A 152 -15.34 -10.91 -60.62
CA THR A 152 -14.28 -10.69 -61.60
C THR A 152 -14.43 -9.32 -62.24
N LEU A 153 -13.35 -8.54 -62.25
CA LEU A 153 -13.33 -7.17 -62.77
C LEU A 153 -12.31 -7.02 -63.90
N GLY A 154 -12.77 -6.61 -65.09
CA GLY A 154 -11.93 -6.41 -66.28
C GLY A 154 -11.64 -4.95 -66.65
N ASP A 155 -12.25 -3.98 -65.97
CA ASP A 155 -11.96 -2.54 -66.09
C ASP A 155 -12.45 -1.84 -64.80
N ASN A 156 -12.38 -0.52 -64.71
CA ASN A 156 -12.70 0.24 -63.51
C ASN A 156 -14.15 0.05 -63.03
N PHE A 157 -14.32 0.01 -61.71
CA PHE A 157 -15.64 0.04 -61.07
C PHE A 157 -15.76 1.25 -60.16
N THR A 158 -16.87 1.99 -60.29
CA THR A 158 -17.12 3.20 -59.50
C THR A 158 -18.45 3.10 -58.76
N LYS A 159 -18.39 3.08 -57.43
CA LYS A 159 -19.55 3.29 -56.54
C LYS A 159 -19.54 4.74 -56.05
N THR A 160 -20.61 5.47 -56.35
CA THR A 160 -20.83 6.84 -55.83
C THR A 160 -21.96 6.94 -54.81
N SER A 161 -22.85 5.94 -54.81
CA SER A 161 -23.89 5.68 -53.80
C SER A 161 -24.48 4.28 -54.05
N GLY A 162 -25.55 3.91 -53.33
CA GLY A 162 -26.22 2.60 -53.49
C GLY A 162 -25.68 1.55 -52.52
N ILE A 163 -26.16 0.31 -52.65
CA ILE A 163 -25.86 -0.80 -51.72
C ILE A 163 -24.95 -1.81 -52.42
N LEU A 164 -23.71 -1.92 -51.94
CA LEU A 164 -22.76 -2.96 -52.34
C LEU A 164 -22.59 -3.97 -51.21
N THR A 165 -23.01 -5.22 -51.42
CA THR A 165 -22.86 -6.30 -50.44
C THR A 165 -21.81 -7.31 -50.93
N MET A 166 -20.80 -7.59 -50.11
CA MET A 166 -19.64 -8.42 -50.47
C MET A 166 -19.31 -9.48 -49.40
N LEU A 167 -20.33 -10.02 -48.73
CA LEU A 167 -20.13 -11.02 -47.68
C LEU A 167 -19.55 -12.30 -48.28
N GLN A 168 -18.43 -12.78 -47.76
CA GLN A 168 -17.78 -14.00 -48.25
C GLN A 168 -17.32 -13.93 -49.72
N THR A 169 -17.07 -12.72 -50.24
CA THR A 169 -16.72 -12.51 -51.66
C THR A 169 -15.22 -12.62 -51.91
N THR A 170 -14.85 -13.16 -53.08
CA THR A 170 -13.50 -13.07 -53.65
C THR A 170 -13.47 -12.02 -54.76
N LEU A 171 -12.61 -11.01 -54.67
CA LEU A 171 -12.32 -10.12 -55.80
C LEU A 171 -11.24 -10.74 -56.67
N LYS A 172 -11.47 -10.83 -57.99
CA LYS A 172 -10.51 -11.31 -58.99
C LYS A 172 -10.33 -10.28 -60.09
N LEU A 173 -9.10 -9.97 -60.47
CA LEU A 173 -8.82 -9.09 -61.60
C LEU A 173 -8.69 -9.86 -62.93
N ALA A 174 -9.17 -9.26 -64.01
CA ALA A 174 -8.99 -9.69 -65.39
C ALA A 174 -8.24 -8.65 -66.25
N ASP A 175 -8.12 -7.41 -65.77
CA ASP A 175 -7.20 -6.37 -66.25
C ASP A 175 -6.83 -5.45 -65.06
N ASN A 176 -5.87 -4.54 -65.27
CA ASN A 176 -5.57 -3.48 -64.33
C ASN A 176 -6.83 -2.63 -64.10
N SER A 177 -7.23 -2.50 -62.84
CA SER A 177 -8.53 -1.93 -62.50
C SER A 177 -8.43 -0.95 -61.34
N THR A 178 -9.18 0.15 -61.45
CA THR A 178 -9.42 1.11 -60.36
C THR A 178 -10.76 0.80 -59.73
N LEU A 179 -10.76 0.59 -58.42
CA LEU A 179 -11.97 0.41 -57.63
C LEU A 179 -12.19 1.67 -56.79
N THR A 180 -13.23 2.43 -57.15
CA THR A 180 -13.63 3.66 -56.45
C THR A 180 -14.91 3.40 -55.70
N SER A 181 -14.97 3.77 -54.43
CA SER A 181 -16.11 3.57 -53.54
C SER A 181 -16.22 4.69 -52.53
N ASP A 182 -17.45 5.10 -52.24
CA ASP A 182 -17.85 6.04 -51.18
C ASP A 182 -17.87 5.39 -49.78
N GLU A 183 -17.56 4.09 -49.68
CA GLU A 183 -17.49 3.31 -48.45
C GLU A 183 -16.36 2.26 -48.54
N ALA A 184 -15.85 1.84 -47.37
CA ALA A 184 -14.83 0.80 -47.25
C ALA A 184 -15.25 -0.53 -47.89
N LEU A 185 -14.26 -1.22 -48.45
CA LEU A 185 -14.38 -2.43 -49.25
C LEU A 185 -13.79 -3.61 -48.49
N ASN A 186 -14.58 -4.69 -48.35
CA ASN A 186 -14.20 -5.85 -47.56
C ASN A 186 -14.31 -7.11 -48.42
N PHE A 187 -13.20 -7.84 -48.56
CA PHE A 187 -13.15 -9.10 -49.29
C PHE A 187 -12.52 -10.22 -48.46
N VAL A 188 -13.00 -11.44 -48.62
CA VAL A 188 -12.35 -12.61 -48.01
C VAL A 188 -11.04 -12.92 -48.73
N ASN A 189 -11.04 -12.88 -50.07
CA ASN A 189 -9.83 -13.09 -50.88
C ASN A 189 -9.67 -11.98 -51.92
N LEU A 190 -8.42 -11.62 -52.18
CA LEU A 190 -8.02 -10.80 -53.32
C LEU A 190 -7.13 -11.63 -54.25
N ASN A 191 -7.58 -11.86 -55.48
CA ASN A 191 -6.82 -12.51 -56.53
C ASN A 191 -6.42 -11.48 -57.60
N LEU A 192 -5.18 -10.98 -57.50
CA LEU A 192 -4.63 -9.99 -58.41
C LEU A 192 -4.42 -10.53 -59.83
N ASN A 193 -4.20 -11.84 -59.99
CA ASN A 193 -4.13 -12.52 -61.28
C ASN A 193 -3.17 -11.85 -62.28
N ASN A 194 -1.97 -11.46 -61.85
CA ASN A 194 -0.99 -10.70 -62.66
C ASN A 194 -1.34 -9.25 -63.00
N PHE A 195 -2.34 -8.64 -62.34
CA PHE A 195 -2.77 -7.26 -62.57
C PHE A 195 -2.66 -6.39 -61.31
N THR A 196 -2.71 -5.08 -61.55
CA THR A 196 -2.66 -4.06 -60.50
C THR A 196 -4.07 -3.61 -60.11
N LEU A 197 -4.37 -3.64 -58.80
CA LEU A 197 -5.52 -2.98 -58.20
C LEU A 197 -5.15 -1.56 -57.77
N THR A 198 -5.92 -0.56 -58.17
CA THR A 198 -5.82 0.81 -57.66
C THR A 198 -7.07 1.18 -56.87
N LEU A 199 -6.91 1.73 -55.66
CA LEU A 199 -8.01 2.29 -54.87
C LEU A 199 -8.21 3.74 -55.29
N GLY A 200 -9.42 4.08 -55.74
CA GLY A 200 -9.65 5.29 -56.52
C GLY A 200 -9.93 6.57 -55.72
N SER A 201 -10.11 6.47 -54.40
CA SER A 201 -10.41 7.63 -53.53
C SER A 201 -10.07 7.35 -52.07
N GLU A 202 -10.02 8.40 -51.24
CA GLU A 202 -9.78 8.31 -49.78
C GLU A 202 -10.79 7.44 -49.02
N THR A 203 -11.99 7.22 -49.58
CA THR A 203 -13.05 6.39 -48.96
C THR A 203 -13.03 4.95 -49.44
N SER A 204 -12.13 4.60 -50.35
CA SER A 204 -12.04 3.27 -50.98
C SER A 204 -11.16 2.31 -50.18
N ASP A 205 -11.17 2.43 -48.85
CA ASP A 205 -10.37 1.61 -47.94
C ASP A 205 -10.55 0.13 -48.24
N LEU A 206 -9.47 -0.65 -48.17
CA LEU A 206 -9.47 -2.06 -48.52
C LEU A 206 -9.12 -2.93 -47.31
N THR A 207 -10.05 -3.79 -46.90
CA THR A 207 -9.79 -4.88 -45.96
C THR A 207 -9.79 -6.23 -46.68
N VAL A 208 -8.75 -7.03 -46.46
CA VAL A 208 -8.69 -8.42 -46.96
C VAL A 208 -8.44 -9.39 -45.81
N GLU A 209 -9.28 -10.42 -45.72
CA GLU A 209 -9.23 -11.39 -44.61
C GLU A 209 -8.11 -12.42 -44.77
N ASN A 210 -7.94 -12.97 -45.97
CA ASN A 210 -6.96 -14.03 -46.25
C ASN A 210 -5.62 -13.48 -46.77
N PRO A 211 -4.54 -14.30 -46.76
CA PRO A 211 -3.24 -13.86 -47.24
C PRO A 211 -3.27 -13.34 -48.68
N ILE A 212 -2.47 -12.30 -48.93
CA ILE A 212 -2.26 -11.74 -50.27
C ILE A 212 -0.86 -12.14 -50.75
N THR A 213 -0.76 -12.57 -51.99
CA THR A 213 0.50 -12.84 -52.67
C THR A 213 0.67 -11.87 -53.83
N ILE A 214 1.84 -11.24 -53.92
CA ILE A 214 2.28 -10.44 -55.06
C ILE A 214 3.55 -11.10 -55.61
N ASP A 215 3.40 -11.98 -56.60
CA ASP A 215 4.47 -12.86 -57.09
C ASP A 215 4.84 -12.68 -58.57
N SER A 216 4.16 -11.77 -59.26
CA SER A 216 4.43 -11.44 -60.65
C SER A 216 4.65 -9.94 -60.86
N SER A 217 5.48 -9.59 -61.85
CA SER A 217 5.83 -8.19 -62.17
C SER A 217 4.64 -7.32 -62.57
N GLY A 218 3.51 -7.92 -62.99
CA GLY A 218 2.28 -7.20 -63.30
C GLY A 218 1.34 -7.03 -62.10
N GLU A 219 1.56 -7.77 -61.01
CA GLU A 219 0.72 -7.67 -59.81
C GLU A 219 1.05 -6.43 -59.02
N GLY A 220 0.01 -5.80 -58.47
CA GLY A 220 0.23 -4.77 -57.48
C GLY A 220 -1.03 -4.26 -56.80
N ILE A 221 -0.79 -3.50 -55.74
CA ILE A 221 -1.82 -2.78 -55.00
C ILE A 221 -1.34 -1.34 -54.83
N LEU A 222 -2.14 -0.40 -55.31
CA LEU A 222 -1.91 1.04 -55.16
C LEU A 222 -3.06 1.63 -54.35
N THR A 223 -2.78 2.07 -53.13
CA THR A 223 -3.84 2.52 -52.21
C THR A 223 -4.16 4.01 -52.35
N GLY A 224 -3.23 4.81 -52.87
CA GLY A 224 -3.38 6.27 -52.87
C GLY A 224 -3.52 6.79 -51.45
N GLU A 225 -4.61 7.52 -51.18
CA GLU A 225 -4.98 8.04 -49.86
C GLU A 225 -5.86 7.08 -49.05
N ALA A 226 -6.28 5.94 -49.61
CA ALA A 226 -7.12 4.96 -48.93
C ALA A 226 -6.31 4.09 -47.96
N ASP A 227 -6.99 3.59 -46.93
CA ASP A 227 -6.43 2.66 -45.96
C ASP A 227 -6.28 1.25 -46.57
N LEU A 228 -5.26 0.53 -46.12
CA LEU A 228 -5.07 -0.89 -46.40
C LEU A 228 -5.03 -1.66 -45.08
N ILE A 229 -6.05 -2.48 -44.84
CA ILE A 229 -6.18 -3.29 -43.64
C ILE A 229 -5.96 -4.76 -43.99
N LEU A 230 -4.87 -5.34 -43.46
CA LEU A 230 -4.50 -6.73 -43.70
C LEU A 230 -4.77 -7.56 -42.46
N LEU A 231 -5.78 -8.44 -42.52
CA LEU A 231 -6.07 -9.38 -41.41
C LEU A 231 -5.18 -10.64 -41.45
N SER A 232 -4.33 -10.75 -42.47
CA SER A 232 -3.40 -11.87 -42.67
C SER A 232 -2.10 -11.40 -43.34
N SER A 233 -1.19 -12.33 -43.65
CA SER A 233 0.12 -11.97 -44.21
C SER A 233 0.04 -11.48 -45.66
N LEU A 234 0.89 -10.51 -45.99
CA LEU A 234 1.15 -10.09 -47.37
C LEU A 234 2.58 -10.49 -47.73
N ASN A 235 2.70 -11.37 -48.72
CA ASN A 235 3.98 -11.86 -49.23
C ASN A 235 4.27 -11.26 -50.60
N MET A 236 5.35 -10.51 -50.71
CA MET A 236 5.77 -9.89 -51.96
C MET A 236 7.10 -10.49 -52.43
N SER A 237 7.10 -11.10 -53.61
CA SER A 237 8.31 -11.61 -54.27
C SER A 237 8.59 -10.95 -55.63
N GLN A 238 7.58 -10.34 -56.25
CA GLN A 238 7.70 -9.43 -57.40
C GLN A 238 6.64 -8.32 -57.29
N GLY A 239 6.35 -7.61 -58.38
CA GLY A 239 5.25 -6.66 -58.44
C GLY A 239 5.48 -5.35 -57.69
N LEU A 240 4.36 -4.68 -57.36
CA LEU A 240 4.33 -3.33 -56.79
C LEU A 240 3.35 -3.23 -55.62
N LEU A 241 3.81 -2.71 -54.49
CA LEU A 241 2.94 -2.22 -53.42
C LEU A 241 3.22 -0.74 -53.20
N GLY A 242 2.20 0.11 -53.36
CA GLY A 242 2.35 1.56 -53.30
C GLY A 242 1.27 2.24 -52.47
N SER A 243 1.66 3.25 -51.69
CA SER A 243 0.76 4.08 -50.90
C SER A 243 1.28 5.51 -50.84
N THR A 244 0.37 6.49 -50.96
CA THR A 244 0.70 7.92 -50.96
C THR A 244 -0.02 8.72 -49.87
N GLY A 245 -0.68 8.02 -48.95
CA GLY A 245 -1.50 8.53 -47.86
C GLY A 245 -2.15 7.38 -47.09
N GLY A 246 -3.23 7.66 -46.36
CA GLY A 246 -4.00 6.66 -45.59
C GLY A 246 -3.18 5.95 -44.50
N THR A 247 -3.76 4.86 -43.99
CA THR A 247 -3.20 4.03 -42.92
C THR A 247 -2.99 2.61 -43.42
N TRP A 248 -1.81 2.07 -43.15
CA TRP A 248 -1.52 0.66 -43.33
C TRP A 248 -1.66 -0.06 -41.98
N VAL A 249 -2.64 -0.95 -41.86
CA VAL A 249 -2.96 -1.66 -40.61
C VAL A 249 -2.48 -3.12 -40.70
N LEU A 250 -1.57 -3.53 -39.81
CA LEU A 250 -0.97 -4.86 -39.82
C LEU A 250 -1.36 -5.70 -38.59
N ILE A 251 -1.84 -6.92 -38.85
CA ILE A 251 -2.13 -7.96 -37.83
C ILE A 251 -1.17 -9.16 -37.96
N LYS A 252 -0.42 -9.25 -39.07
CA LYS A 252 0.59 -10.28 -39.33
C LYS A 252 1.81 -9.70 -40.02
N ASP A 253 2.90 -10.47 -40.00
CA ASP A 253 4.18 -10.12 -40.59
C ASP A 253 4.06 -9.70 -42.06
N PHE A 254 4.88 -8.73 -42.44
CA PHE A 254 5.07 -8.31 -43.83
C PHE A 254 6.42 -8.83 -44.33
N LEU A 255 6.38 -9.64 -45.39
CA LEU A 255 7.56 -10.23 -46.01
C LEU A 255 7.72 -9.74 -47.44
N LYS A 256 8.71 -8.86 -47.65
CA LYS A 256 9.20 -8.49 -48.97
C LYS A 256 10.50 -9.23 -49.27
N SER A 257 10.40 -10.19 -50.18
CA SER A 257 11.51 -10.98 -50.73
C SER A 257 11.92 -10.56 -52.16
N GLY A 258 11.19 -9.59 -52.74
CA GLY A 258 11.42 -9.01 -54.05
C GLY A 258 10.38 -7.92 -54.37
N GLY A 259 10.27 -7.50 -55.62
CA GLY A 259 9.32 -6.45 -56.04
C GLY A 259 9.68 -5.03 -55.60
N THR A 260 8.75 -4.09 -55.80
CA THR A 260 8.89 -2.66 -55.49
C THR A 260 7.91 -2.24 -54.40
N LEU A 261 8.41 -1.59 -53.35
CA LEU A 261 7.59 -0.98 -52.30
C LEU A 261 7.81 0.53 -52.33
N THR A 262 6.74 1.31 -52.47
CA THR A 262 6.79 2.78 -52.44
C THR A 262 5.77 3.31 -51.44
N ILE A 263 6.22 3.70 -50.26
CA ILE A 263 5.38 4.26 -49.21
C ILE A 263 5.78 5.71 -49.00
N SER A 264 4.80 6.61 -49.03
CA SER A 264 4.99 8.03 -48.77
C SER A 264 3.72 8.60 -48.15
N GLN A 265 3.85 9.48 -47.17
CA GLN A 265 2.71 10.11 -46.48
C GLN A 265 1.72 9.14 -45.78
N THR A 266 2.04 7.85 -45.71
CA THR A 266 1.20 6.80 -45.10
C THR A 266 1.50 6.65 -43.61
N ASP A 267 0.48 6.36 -42.82
CA ASP A 267 0.60 5.99 -41.41
C ASP A 267 0.73 4.46 -41.24
N LEU A 268 1.45 4.00 -40.22
CA LEU A 268 1.53 2.58 -39.85
C LEU A 268 0.86 2.34 -38.50
N GLU A 269 -0.12 1.43 -38.47
CA GLU A 269 -0.80 1.00 -37.25
C GLU A 269 -0.64 -0.50 -37.02
N LEU A 270 -0.23 -0.90 -35.82
CA LEU A 270 -0.12 -2.31 -35.43
C LEU A 270 -1.38 -2.78 -34.69
N LYS A 271 -1.76 -4.04 -34.90
CA LYS A 271 -2.84 -4.74 -34.15
C LYS A 271 -2.38 -6.07 -33.55
N ASP A 272 -1.11 -6.43 -33.77
CA ASP A 272 -0.40 -7.57 -33.19
C ASP A 272 1.10 -7.19 -33.13
N SER A 273 1.97 -8.01 -32.56
CA SER A 273 3.42 -7.81 -32.70
C SER A 273 3.87 -8.26 -34.09
N ILE A 274 4.51 -7.36 -34.84
CA ILE A 274 4.74 -7.51 -36.29
C ILE A 274 6.23 -7.53 -36.61
N LYS A 275 6.63 -8.42 -37.50
CA LYS A 275 7.93 -8.38 -38.16
C LYS A 275 7.83 -7.79 -39.57
N LEU A 276 8.61 -6.75 -39.85
CA LEU A 276 8.79 -6.18 -41.19
C LEU A 276 10.10 -6.69 -41.79
N THR A 277 10.04 -7.46 -42.88
CA THR A 277 11.24 -7.96 -43.56
C THR A 277 11.31 -7.45 -44.98
N SER A 278 12.46 -6.90 -45.37
CA SER A 278 12.78 -6.47 -46.73
C SER A 278 14.08 -7.08 -47.24
N ASP A 279 14.15 -7.34 -48.54
CA ASP A 279 15.32 -7.83 -49.29
C ASP A 279 16.19 -6.71 -49.88
N GLN A 280 15.77 -5.46 -49.75
CA GLN A 280 16.49 -4.27 -50.22
C GLN A 280 16.42 -3.19 -49.14
N ALA A 281 17.44 -2.35 -49.06
CA ALA A 281 17.44 -1.16 -48.21
C ALA A 281 16.27 -0.27 -48.65
N LEU A 282 15.15 -0.42 -47.96
CA LEU A 282 13.94 0.31 -48.20
C LEU A 282 13.74 1.10 -46.93
N SER A 283 13.80 2.41 -47.06
CA SER A 283 13.35 3.28 -45.99
C SER A 283 11.82 3.15 -45.99
N PHE A 284 11.28 2.38 -45.04
CA PHE A 284 9.86 2.45 -44.75
C PHE A 284 9.58 3.86 -44.25
N VAL A 285 9.13 4.77 -45.12
CA VAL A 285 8.88 6.16 -44.74
C VAL A 285 7.42 6.30 -44.33
N PHE A 286 7.15 6.11 -43.04
CA PHE A 286 5.83 6.36 -42.46
C PHE A 286 5.75 7.75 -41.86
N VAL A 287 4.56 8.36 -41.92
CA VAL A 287 4.30 9.65 -41.27
C VAL A 287 4.20 9.43 -39.78
N THR A 288 3.24 8.63 -39.32
CA THR A 288 3.15 8.16 -37.94
C THR A 288 3.42 6.66 -37.84
N LEU A 289 3.94 6.25 -36.68
CA LEU A 289 3.97 4.86 -36.25
C LEU A 289 3.16 4.74 -34.96
N ASN A 290 2.04 4.04 -35.03
CA ASN A 290 1.24 3.68 -33.86
C ASN A 290 1.49 2.20 -33.50
N LEU A 291 2.27 1.99 -32.42
CA LEU A 291 2.60 0.67 -31.90
C LEU A 291 1.42 -0.03 -31.20
N ASN A 292 0.42 0.72 -30.72
CA ASN A 292 -0.80 0.18 -30.11
C ASN A 292 -0.55 -0.89 -29.02
N ASN A 293 0.43 -0.71 -28.13
CA ASN A 293 0.82 -1.71 -27.13
C ASN A 293 1.52 -2.97 -27.67
N PHE A 294 2.05 -2.95 -28.90
CA PHE A 294 2.76 -4.08 -29.51
C PHE A 294 4.22 -3.77 -29.86
N THR A 295 4.96 -4.83 -30.17
CA THR A 295 6.36 -4.72 -30.62
C THR A 295 6.47 -4.76 -32.14
N LEU A 296 7.29 -3.88 -32.70
CA LEU A 296 7.73 -3.88 -34.08
C LEU A 296 9.14 -4.46 -34.21
N THR A 297 9.33 -5.52 -34.99
CA THR A 297 10.66 -6.09 -35.29
C THR A 297 11.07 -5.80 -36.73
N LEU A 298 12.25 -5.22 -36.95
CA LEU A 298 12.88 -5.08 -38.26
C LEU A 298 13.67 -6.35 -38.56
N GLY A 299 13.28 -7.06 -39.62
CA GLY A 299 13.55 -8.47 -39.77
C GLY A 299 14.84 -8.86 -40.48
N SER A 300 15.56 -7.89 -41.04
CA SER A 300 16.83 -8.06 -41.77
C SER A 300 17.61 -6.73 -41.73
N SER A 301 18.92 -6.77 -42.02
CA SER A 301 19.79 -5.58 -42.11
C SER A 301 19.42 -4.59 -43.23
N THR A 302 18.37 -4.87 -43.98
CA THR A 302 17.86 -4.04 -45.08
C THR A 302 16.44 -3.53 -44.81
N SER A 303 15.88 -3.86 -43.64
CA SER A 303 14.51 -3.49 -43.24
C SER A 303 14.45 -2.12 -42.56
N ASP A 304 15.22 -1.15 -43.04
CA ASP A 304 15.39 0.16 -42.40
C ASP A 304 14.05 0.90 -42.26
N LEU A 305 13.81 1.51 -41.11
CA LEU A 305 12.56 2.22 -40.82
C LEU A 305 12.81 3.72 -40.67
N THR A 306 11.96 4.55 -41.28
CA THR A 306 12.00 6.01 -41.13
C THR A 306 10.62 6.54 -40.72
N VAL A 307 10.55 7.23 -39.59
CA VAL A 307 9.29 7.80 -39.08
C VAL A 307 9.39 9.32 -39.01
N GLN A 308 8.42 10.02 -39.59
CA GLN A 308 8.45 11.47 -39.68
C GLN A 308 8.00 12.16 -38.39
N ASN A 309 6.89 11.69 -37.82
CA ASN A 309 6.30 12.27 -36.61
C ASN A 309 6.90 11.67 -35.34
N ALA A 310 6.61 12.31 -34.21
CA ALA A 310 7.08 11.87 -32.91
C ALA A 310 6.53 10.48 -32.58
N ILE A 311 7.34 9.66 -31.91
CA ILE A 311 6.95 8.35 -31.42
C ILE A 311 6.87 8.41 -29.90
N THR A 312 5.82 7.81 -29.35
CA THR A 312 5.67 7.56 -27.93
C THR A 312 5.74 6.05 -27.69
N ILE A 313 6.53 5.62 -26.71
CA ILE A 313 6.56 4.26 -26.17
C ILE A 313 6.27 4.35 -24.67
N ASP A 314 5.04 4.04 -24.28
CA ASP A 314 4.56 4.31 -22.91
C ASP A 314 3.98 3.11 -22.17
N ALA A 315 3.85 1.96 -22.85
CA ALA A 315 3.45 0.71 -22.22
C ALA A 315 4.56 -0.35 -22.24
N SER A 316 4.57 -1.21 -21.23
CA SER A 316 5.59 -2.27 -21.07
C SER A 316 5.58 -3.33 -22.18
N THR A 317 4.54 -3.37 -23.01
CA THR A 317 4.41 -4.28 -24.15
C THR A 317 4.74 -3.61 -25.48
N GLU A 318 4.91 -2.29 -25.50
CA GLU A 318 5.38 -1.56 -26.68
C GLU A 318 6.87 -1.72 -26.86
N GLY A 319 7.30 -1.77 -28.12
CA GLY A 319 8.70 -1.61 -28.41
C GLY A 319 9.09 -1.68 -29.87
N ILE A 320 10.35 -1.36 -30.13
CA ILE A 320 10.97 -1.47 -31.44
C ILE A 320 12.26 -2.28 -31.28
N SER A 321 12.38 -3.35 -32.06
CA SER A 321 13.56 -4.21 -32.15
C SER A 321 14.13 -4.12 -33.55
N THR A 322 15.30 -3.51 -33.73
CA THR A 322 15.83 -3.22 -35.08
C THR A 322 16.76 -4.31 -35.62
N GLY A 323 17.32 -5.16 -34.75
CA GLY A 323 18.38 -6.08 -35.14
C GLY A 323 19.54 -5.32 -35.79
N GLU A 324 19.86 -5.67 -37.04
CA GLU A 324 20.90 -5.03 -37.87
C GLU A 324 20.39 -3.87 -38.74
N ALA A 325 19.09 -3.55 -38.72
CA ALA A 325 18.51 -2.49 -39.53
C ALA A 325 18.69 -1.11 -38.88
N ASP A 326 18.62 -0.07 -39.71
CA ASP A 326 18.58 1.31 -39.24
C ASP A 326 17.15 1.72 -38.80
N LEU A 327 17.06 2.46 -37.69
CA LEU A 327 15.86 3.21 -37.30
C LEU A 327 16.17 4.72 -37.39
N ILE A 328 15.40 5.45 -38.17
CA ILE A 328 15.59 6.88 -38.43
C ILE A 328 14.35 7.64 -37.98
N LEU A 329 14.49 8.48 -36.97
CA LEU A 329 13.41 9.29 -36.42
C LEU A 329 13.64 10.75 -36.81
N LEU A 330 12.70 11.34 -37.53
CA LEU A 330 12.77 12.76 -37.95
C LEU A 330 12.06 13.70 -36.96
N SER A 331 11.52 13.16 -35.87
CA SER A 331 10.98 13.90 -34.74
C SER A 331 11.37 13.23 -33.41
N ALA A 332 10.93 13.82 -32.29
CA ALA A 332 11.28 13.38 -30.95
C ALA A 332 10.76 11.97 -30.64
N LEU A 333 11.58 11.18 -29.93
CA LEU A 333 11.18 9.93 -29.30
C LEU A 333 10.91 10.18 -27.81
N THR A 334 9.71 9.85 -27.34
CA THR A 334 9.37 9.88 -25.91
C THR A 334 9.15 8.47 -25.41
N MET A 335 9.92 8.05 -24.40
CA MET A 335 9.75 6.75 -23.76
C MET A 335 9.56 6.93 -22.25
N SER A 336 8.45 6.42 -21.71
CA SER A 336 8.22 6.26 -20.26
C SER A 336 8.18 4.77 -19.85
N ASN A 337 8.04 3.87 -20.82
CA ASN A 337 8.06 2.43 -20.61
C ASN A 337 8.49 1.74 -21.91
N GLY A 338 8.32 0.43 -21.98
CA GLY A 338 8.55 -0.35 -23.20
C GLY A 338 10.02 -0.48 -23.58
N LEU A 339 10.26 -0.99 -24.78
CA LEU A 339 11.54 -1.51 -25.24
C LEU A 339 12.03 -0.80 -26.51
N LEU A 340 13.29 -0.37 -26.52
CA LEU A 340 14.02 -0.07 -27.76
C LEU A 340 15.30 -0.89 -27.78
N GLU A 341 15.40 -1.88 -28.66
CA GLU A 341 16.58 -2.73 -28.78
C GLU A 341 17.17 -2.78 -30.19
N SER A 342 18.49 -2.94 -30.24
CA SER A 342 19.25 -3.01 -31.47
C SER A 342 20.49 -3.87 -31.27
N THR A 343 20.87 -4.65 -32.28
CA THR A 343 22.07 -5.51 -32.26
C THR A 343 23.07 -5.15 -33.36
N GLY A 344 22.86 -4.02 -34.03
CA GLY A 344 23.66 -3.57 -35.17
C GLY A 344 23.04 -2.31 -35.79
N GLY A 345 23.42 -1.99 -37.03
CA GLY A 345 22.87 -0.83 -37.75
C GLY A 345 23.03 0.50 -37.00
N ALA A 346 22.09 1.42 -37.22
CA ALA A 346 22.08 2.73 -36.57
C ALA A 346 20.70 3.14 -36.05
N ILE A 347 20.67 3.71 -34.84
CA ILE A 347 19.53 4.47 -34.32
C ILE A 347 19.83 5.95 -34.53
N LYS A 348 19.06 6.60 -35.40
CA LYS A 348 19.24 8.02 -35.75
C LYS A 348 18.09 8.85 -35.19
N LEU A 349 18.41 9.77 -34.28
CA LEU A 349 17.44 10.65 -33.64
C LEU A 349 17.39 12.01 -34.34
N ALA A 350 16.24 12.67 -34.29
CA ALA A 350 16.06 13.97 -34.91
C ALA A 350 17.00 15.03 -34.32
N HIS A 351 17.81 15.64 -35.19
CA HIS A 351 18.61 16.81 -34.81
C HIS A 351 17.73 17.98 -34.37
N ASP A 352 18.27 18.82 -33.48
CA ASP A 352 17.58 19.99 -32.90
C ASP A 352 16.25 19.66 -32.20
N GLN A 353 16.00 18.40 -31.90
CA GLN A 353 14.88 17.90 -31.10
C GLN A 353 15.40 17.16 -29.87
N THR A 354 14.56 17.13 -28.83
CA THR A 354 14.85 16.40 -27.59
C THR A 354 14.03 15.12 -27.55
N SER A 355 14.71 13.98 -27.61
CA SER A 355 14.14 12.70 -27.23
C SER A 355 14.24 12.52 -25.72
N LYS A 356 13.16 12.07 -25.07
CA LYS A 356 13.06 11.97 -23.61
C LYS A 356 12.86 10.52 -23.18
N PHE A 357 13.64 10.09 -22.19
CA PHE A 357 13.55 8.78 -21.56
C PHE A 357 13.27 8.96 -20.07
N SER A 358 12.22 8.31 -19.57
CA SER A 358 11.80 8.44 -18.18
C SER A 358 11.26 7.14 -17.59
N GLU A 359 11.01 7.15 -16.28
CA GLU A 359 10.34 6.06 -15.56
C GLU A 359 10.99 4.68 -15.82
N ASN A 360 10.31 3.77 -16.53
CA ASN A 360 10.76 2.40 -16.79
C ASN A 360 11.16 2.20 -18.27
N ALA A 361 11.45 3.28 -19.00
CA ALA A 361 11.95 3.17 -20.37
C ALA A 361 13.20 2.29 -20.40
N PHE A 362 13.22 1.33 -21.33
CA PHE A 362 14.30 0.35 -21.44
C PHE A 362 14.91 0.40 -22.85
N MET A 363 16.20 0.74 -22.93
CA MET A 363 16.95 0.81 -24.18
C MET A 363 18.20 -0.07 -24.12
N MET A 364 18.38 -0.94 -25.11
CA MET A 364 19.52 -1.85 -25.22
C MET A 364 20.14 -1.79 -26.61
N LEU A 365 21.32 -1.23 -26.73
CA LEU A 365 22.02 -1.07 -28.00
C LEU A 365 23.35 -1.86 -27.99
N ASP A 366 23.41 -2.93 -28.76
CA ASP A 366 24.60 -3.77 -28.93
C ASP A 366 25.13 -3.58 -30.36
N GLU A 367 26.45 -3.42 -30.57
CA GLU A 367 27.07 -3.16 -31.89
C GLU A 367 26.41 -2.01 -32.73
N THR A 368 25.74 -1.07 -32.07
CA THR A 368 24.86 -0.08 -32.72
C THR A 368 25.49 1.30 -32.80
N LEU A 369 25.25 2.04 -33.89
CA LEU A 369 25.57 3.47 -33.98
C LEU A 369 24.38 4.33 -33.52
N LEU A 370 24.52 5.03 -32.40
CA LEU A 370 23.58 6.06 -31.97
C LEU A 370 24.02 7.43 -32.50
N THR A 371 23.21 8.05 -33.36
CA THR A 371 23.57 9.31 -34.03
C THR A 371 22.37 10.21 -34.34
N SER A 372 22.60 11.35 -34.99
CA SER A 372 21.54 12.20 -35.53
C SER A 372 21.08 11.75 -36.92
N ASP A 373 19.82 12.00 -37.25
CA ASP A 373 19.16 11.69 -38.52
C ASP A 373 19.93 12.19 -39.76
N ASN A 374 20.60 13.34 -39.65
CA ASN A 374 21.36 13.94 -40.74
C ASN A 374 22.90 13.79 -40.60
N GLY A 375 23.39 13.21 -39.51
CA GLY A 375 24.82 12.97 -39.24
C GLY A 375 25.69 14.22 -39.16
N ILE A 376 25.11 15.41 -38.94
CA ILE A 376 25.83 16.69 -38.85
C ILE A 376 25.29 17.56 -37.71
N GLY A 377 23.96 17.67 -37.60
CA GLY A 377 23.26 18.36 -36.52
C GLY A 377 23.28 17.56 -35.22
N ILE A 378 23.04 18.23 -34.09
CA ILE A 378 23.06 17.60 -32.77
C ILE A 378 21.65 17.14 -32.40
N ALA A 379 21.47 15.87 -32.05
CA ALA A 379 20.25 15.39 -31.41
C ALA A 379 20.40 15.46 -29.88
N PHE A 380 19.32 15.83 -29.19
CA PHE A 380 19.31 15.93 -27.73
C PHE A 380 18.62 14.73 -27.11
N ILE A 381 19.22 14.18 -26.04
CA ILE A 381 18.61 13.16 -25.19
C ILE A 381 18.45 13.75 -23.79
N GLU A 382 17.22 13.77 -23.27
CA GLU A 382 16.92 14.09 -21.87
C GLU A 382 16.58 12.80 -21.11
N ILE A 383 17.30 12.54 -20.02
CA ILE A 383 16.99 11.47 -19.08
C ILE A 383 16.29 12.07 -17.85
N ASP A 384 15.08 11.61 -17.56
CA ASP A 384 14.28 12.03 -16.42
C ASP A 384 14.04 10.86 -15.45
N GLY A 385 14.64 10.92 -14.26
CA GLY A 385 14.73 9.77 -13.36
C GLY A 385 15.77 8.74 -13.83
N GLU A 386 15.58 7.48 -13.43
CA GLU A 386 16.54 6.38 -13.63
C GLU A 386 16.02 5.31 -14.64
N PRO A 387 15.76 5.66 -15.91
CA PRO A 387 15.44 4.65 -16.93
C PRO A 387 16.64 3.74 -17.19
N ASP A 388 16.37 2.56 -17.72
CA ASP A 388 17.37 1.52 -17.93
C ASP A 388 17.92 1.59 -19.36
N LEU A 389 18.94 2.45 -19.56
CA LEU A 389 19.56 2.68 -20.87
C LEU A 389 20.98 2.13 -20.91
N SER A 390 21.29 1.26 -21.86
CA SER A 390 22.61 0.65 -21.97
C SER A 390 23.05 0.46 -23.42
N MET A 391 24.34 0.68 -23.64
CA MET A 391 25.05 0.44 -24.88
C MET A 391 26.26 -0.46 -24.62
N THR A 392 26.46 -1.54 -25.39
CA THR A 392 27.61 -2.46 -25.26
C THR A 392 28.23 -2.87 -26.60
N ASP A 393 29.22 -3.77 -26.55
CA ASP A 393 29.81 -4.45 -27.71
C ASP A 393 30.33 -3.51 -28.80
N SER A 394 31.22 -2.58 -28.45
CA SER A 394 31.82 -1.63 -29.41
C SER A 394 30.81 -0.72 -30.14
N SER A 395 29.62 -0.52 -29.57
CA SER A 395 28.67 0.49 -30.04
C SER A 395 29.33 1.88 -30.12
N GLN A 396 28.79 2.74 -30.98
CA GLN A 396 29.37 4.06 -31.25
C GLN A 396 28.34 5.15 -31.03
N VAL A 397 28.81 6.32 -30.56
CA VAL A 397 27.98 7.51 -30.39
C VAL A 397 28.56 8.65 -31.21
N SER A 398 27.71 9.40 -31.91
CA SER A 398 28.12 10.64 -32.58
C SER A 398 26.99 11.66 -32.65
N TYR A 399 27.31 12.95 -32.55
CA TYR A 399 26.33 14.04 -32.67
C TYR A 399 25.16 13.99 -31.67
N ILE A 400 25.40 13.48 -30.46
CA ILE A 400 24.41 13.41 -29.38
C ILE A 400 24.81 14.34 -28.23
N THR A 401 23.87 15.13 -27.74
CA THR A 401 23.99 15.82 -26.44
C THR A 401 23.08 15.18 -25.42
N LEU A 402 23.66 14.68 -24.34
CA LEU A 402 22.94 14.09 -23.21
C LEU A 402 22.73 15.13 -22.11
N SER A 403 21.53 15.14 -21.55
CA SER A 403 21.14 15.97 -20.41
C SER A 403 20.27 15.18 -19.43
N ILE A 404 20.16 15.68 -18.19
CA ILE A 404 19.29 15.11 -17.16
C ILE A 404 18.29 16.15 -16.69
N THR A 405 17.07 15.73 -16.35
CA THR A 405 16.09 16.60 -15.69
C THR A 405 16.61 17.04 -14.32
N SER A 406 16.36 18.30 -13.94
CA SER A 406 16.88 18.86 -12.69
C SER A 406 16.35 18.13 -11.47
N GLY A 407 17.25 17.64 -10.61
CA GLY A 407 16.90 16.96 -9.36
C GLY A 407 16.69 15.46 -9.50
N THR A 408 16.87 14.89 -10.69
CA THR A 408 16.87 13.44 -10.92
C THR A 408 18.28 12.90 -11.05
N ALA A 409 18.44 11.59 -10.85
CA ALA A 409 19.65 10.83 -11.19
C ALA A 409 19.32 9.98 -12.41
N GLY A 410 20.18 9.95 -13.43
CA GLY A 410 19.97 9.17 -14.65
C GLY A 410 21.25 9.07 -15.47
N SER A 411 21.47 7.93 -16.14
CA SER A 411 22.68 7.68 -16.93
C SER A 411 22.41 6.74 -18.09
N ILE A 412 23.19 6.86 -19.17
CA ILE A 412 23.34 5.79 -20.17
C ILE A 412 24.61 5.03 -19.82
N SER A 413 24.49 3.73 -19.64
CA SER A 413 25.63 2.83 -19.48
C SER A 413 26.35 2.63 -20.81
N THR A 414 27.68 2.79 -20.85
CA THR A 414 28.47 2.64 -22.07
C THR A 414 29.60 1.62 -21.89
N ALA A 415 29.28 0.44 -21.35
CA ALA A 415 30.25 -0.63 -21.07
C ALA A 415 30.75 -1.32 -22.37
N GLY A 416 31.88 -2.03 -22.32
CA GLY A 416 32.32 -2.85 -23.46
C GLY A 416 32.91 -2.08 -24.65
N GLY A 417 33.56 -0.93 -24.40
CA GLY A 417 34.33 -0.21 -25.42
C GLY A 417 33.51 0.72 -26.30
N VAL A 418 32.47 1.34 -25.76
CA VAL A 418 31.66 2.32 -26.49
C VAL A 418 32.45 3.60 -26.71
N ASP A 419 32.60 3.99 -27.98
CA ASP A 419 33.40 5.15 -28.37
C ASP A 419 32.52 6.33 -28.79
N CYS A 420 32.85 7.53 -28.30
CA CYS A 420 32.37 8.76 -28.90
C CYS A 420 33.23 9.09 -30.13
N LEU A 421 32.63 9.01 -31.32
CA LEU A 421 33.34 9.32 -32.57
C LEU A 421 33.48 10.83 -32.81
N ASN A 422 32.39 11.58 -32.66
CA ASN A 422 32.33 13.02 -32.97
C ASN A 422 31.21 13.72 -32.19
N ASN A 423 31.47 14.93 -31.68
CA ASN A 423 30.47 15.85 -31.13
C ASN A 423 29.50 15.24 -30.10
N CYS A 424 30.00 14.41 -29.18
CA CYS A 424 29.21 13.93 -28.04
C CYS A 424 29.42 14.84 -26.83
N THR A 425 28.33 15.31 -26.23
CA THR A 425 28.36 16.12 -24.99
C THR A 425 27.52 15.43 -23.92
N GLY A 426 27.95 15.48 -22.65
CA GLY A 426 27.24 14.80 -21.56
C GLY A 426 27.60 13.33 -21.36
N PHE A 427 28.48 12.78 -22.20
CA PHE A 427 29.13 11.48 -21.99
C PHE A 427 30.51 11.75 -21.38
N ILE A 428 30.78 11.36 -20.12
CA ILE A 428 32.10 11.52 -19.49
C ILE A 428 32.95 10.25 -19.64
N GLU A 429 34.27 10.42 -19.81
CA GLU A 429 35.28 9.38 -20.14
C GLU A 429 35.42 8.22 -19.12
N THR A 430 34.57 8.14 -18.09
CA THR A 430 34.50 7.01 -17.15
C THR A 430 33.35 6.04 -17.42
N GLY A 431 32.65 6.15 -18.55
CA GLY A 431 31.65 5.17 -18.96
C GLY A 431 30.28 5.27 -18.26
N ALA A 432 29.99 6.39 -17.58
CA ALA A 432 28.66 6.84 -17.13
C ALA A 432 28.78 8.25 -16.54
N TYR A 433 27.79 9.12 -16.77
CA TYR A 433 27.66 10.42 -16.06
C TYR A 433 27.25 10.17 -14.60
N GLY A 434 28.04 10.68 -13.64
CA GLY A 434 27.60 10.91 -12.25
C GLY A 434 27.82 9.78 -11.23
N PHE A 435 28.86 9.94 -10.41
CA PHE A 435 29.09 9.35 -9.07
C PHE A 435 28.19 8.19 -8.59
N ASN A 436 28.61 6.96 -8.86
CA ASN A 436 28.57 5.86 -7.89
C ASN A 436 29.64 4.84 -8.32
N THR A 437 30.75 4.74 -7.60
CA THR A 437 31.95 3.98 -8.01
C THR A 437 31.77 2.46 -8.12
N HIS A 438 30.54 1.94 -8.02
CA HIS A 438 30.16 0.57 -8.37
C HIS A 438 28.70 0.67 -8.82
N GLY A 439 28.39 0.42 -10.10
CA GLY A 439 27.08 0.64 -10.76
C GLY A 439 25.92 -0.15 -10.17
N LEU A 440 25.57 0.14 -8.92
CA LEU A 440 24.62 -0.55 -8.07
C LEU A 440 23.65 0.49 -7.51
N TYR A 441 22.41 0.44 -7.98
CA TYR A 441 21.30 1.12 -7.34
C TYR A 441 21.06 0.47 -5.99
N ARG A 442 20.89 1.31 -4.97
CA ARG A 442 20.58 0.85 -3.62
C ARG A 442 19.65 1.85 -2.96
N LYS A 443 18.51 1.35 -2.51
CA LYS A 443 17.55 2.13 -1.74
C LYS A 443 17.19 1.35 -0.49
N VAL A 444 17.48 1.94 0.66
CA VAL A 444 17.00 1.42 1.94
C VAL A 444 15.72 2.17 2.29
N THR A 445 14.63 1.43 2.48
CA THR A 445 13.40 1.95 3.04
C THR A 445 13.27 1.46 4.47
N SER A 446 13.40 2.40 5.41
CA SER A 446 13.12 2.20 6.83
C SER A 446 12.64 3.53 7.39
N ALA A 447 11.62 3.50 8.23
CA ALA A 447 11.11 4.71 8.86
C ALA A 447 12.15 5.37 9.78
N ASN A 448 13.13 4.62 10.32
CA ASN A 448 13.93 5.12 11.44
C ASN A 448 15.40 4.61 11.57
N PHE A 449 15.95 3.78 10.67
CA PHE A 449 17.29 3.15 10.87
C PHE A 449 17.45 2.39 12.22
N MET A 450 16.32 2.05 12.85
CA MET A 450 16.21 1.31 14.11
C MET A 450 15.48 -0.01 13.86
N LEU A 451 16.00 -1.09 14.44
CA LEU A 451 15.41 -2.42 14.50
C LEU A 451 14.80 -2.63 15.91
N SER A 452 14.10 -3.73 16.17
CA SER A 452 13.46 -4.02 17.47
C SER A 452 13.64 -5.49 17.82
N GLU A 453 14.02 -5.72 19.07
CA GLU A 453 14.27 -7.05 19.65
C GLU A 453 12.97 -7.70 20.13
N SER A 454 11.94 -6.90 20.50
CA SER A 454 10.64 -7.39 20.98
C SER A 454 10.14 -8.71 20.41
N SER A 455 9.75 -9.61 21.31
CA SER A 455 9.06 -10.89 21.04
C SER A 455 7.72 -10.80 20.26
N GLY A 456 7.30 -9.59 19.86
CA GLY A 456 6.10 -9.27 19.06
C GLY A 456 6.35 -8.92 17.58
N GLU A 457 5.72 -7.84 17.06
CA GLU A 457 5.94 -7.38 15.67
C GLU A 457 7.36 -6.80 15.50
N ARG A 458 8.29 -7.62 14.99
CA ARG A 458 9.67 -7.23 14.72
C ARG A 458 9.74 -6.06 13.75
N LYS A 459 10.49 -5.00 14.11
CA LYS A 459 10.80 -3.91 13.18
C LYS A 459 11.86 -4.38 12.19
N THR A 460 11.53 -4.30 10.90
CA THR A 460 12.42 -4.70 9.81
C THR A 460 12.83 -3.48 8.96
N ALA A 461 13.90 -3.62 8.19
CA ALA A 461 14.29 -2.70 7.14
C ALA A 461 14.38 -3.44 5.80
N THR A 462 14.01 -2.79 4.71
CA THR A 462 14.16 -3.36 3.37
C THR A 462 15.24 -2.62 2.58
N LEU A 463 16.13 -3.38 1.95
CA LEU A 463 17.17 -2.92 1.06
C LEU A 463 16.87 -3.42 -0.36
N ALA A 464 16.52 -2.50 -1.26
CA ALA A 464 16.37 -2.75 -2.68
C ALA A 464 17.71 -2.57 -3.40
N VAL A 465 18.13 -3.57 -4.17
CA VAL A 465 19.39 -3.57 -4.93
C VAL A 465 19.12 -3.90 -6.41
N LYS A 466 19.61 -3.09 -7.35
CA LYS A 466 19.75 -3.45 -8.79
C LYS A 466 21.08 -2.98 -9.33
N LEU A 467 21.52 -3.47 -10.48
CA LEU A 467 22.61 -2.85 -11.22
C LEU A 467 22.07 -1.63 -11.99
N LEU A 468 22.91 -0.62 -12.18
CA LEU A 468 22.62 0.59 -12.98
C LEU A 468 23.15 0.49 -14.42
N SER A 469 23.87 -0.59 -14.72
CA SER A 469 24.39 -0.88 -16.06
C SER A 469 24.30 -2.38 -16.35
N ARG A 470 24.12 -2.75 -17.62
CA ARG A 470 24.19 -4.15 -18.04
C ARG A 470 25.64 -4.65 -17.89
N PRO A 471 25.88 -5.75 -17.16
CA PRO A 471 27.19 -6.37 -17.10
C PRO A 471 27.40 -7.29 -18.32
N LEU A 472 28.67 -7.51 -18.69
CA LEU A 472 29.07 -8.49 -19.70
C LEU A 472 29.10 -9.92 -19.14
N ASN A 473 29.27 -10.07 -17.82
CA ASN A 473 29.29 -11.36 -17.12
C ASN A 473 28.46 -11.26 -15.84
N ASP A 474 28.03 -12.40 -15.29
CA ASP A 474 27.27 -12.42 -14.04
C ASP A 474 27.98 -11.66 -12.90
N VAL A 475 27.20 -10.88 -12.15
CA VAL A 475 27.66 -10.11 -11.00
C VAL A 475 27.01 -10.66 -9.74
N GLN A 476 27.83 -11.08 -8.80
CA GLN A 476 27.39 -11.47 -7.47
C GLN A 476 27.53 -10.29 -6.51
N VAL A 477 26.47 -9.93 -5.81
CA VAL A 477 26.53 -8.99 -4.68
C VAL A 477 26.47 -9.82 -3.40
N ILE A 478 27.59 -9.90 -2.70
CA ILE A 478 27.71 -10.66 -1.45
C ILE A 478 27.49 -9.68 -0.30
N LEU A 479 26.56 -10.02 0.59
CA LEU A 479 26.19 -9.24 1.76
C LEU A 479 26.68 -9.91 3.04
N SER A 480 26.91 -9.11 4.08
CA SER A 480 27.21 -9.60 5.43
C SER A 480 26.66 -8.66 6.49
N SER A 481 26.31 -9.25 7.64
CA SER A 481 26.08 -8.51 8.89
C SER A 481 27.37 -8.52 9.71
N SER A 482 27.67 -7.42 10.39
CA SER A 482 28.77 -7.38 11.35
C SER A 482 28.48 -8.09 12.66
N ASP A 483 27.19 -8.29 12.97
CA ASP A 483 26.76 -9.03 14.15
C ASP A 483 25.45 -9.79 13.86
N LEU A 484 25.47 -11.10 14.07
CA LEU A 484 24.34 -11.98 13.76
C LEU A 484 23.42 -12.22 14.97
N SER A 485 23.85 -11.88 16.19
CA SER A 485 22.92 -11.80 17.33
C SER A 485 21.97 -10.62 17.19
N GLU A 486 22.41 -9.55 16.51
CA GLU A 486 21.64 -8.30 16.42
C GLU A 486 20.77 -8.19 15.17
N ALA A 487 21.29 -8.60 14.01
CA ALA A 487 20.53 -8.53 12.79
C ALA A 487 20.89 -9.60 11.78
N THR A 488 19.84 -10.20 11.22
CA THR A 488 19.94 -11.18 10.15
C THR A 488 19.37 -10.64 8.84
N LEU A 489 19.78 -11.25 7.74
CA LEU A 489 19.28 -10.99 6.39
C LEU A 489 18.59 -12.23 5.86
N ASN A 490 17.49 -12.05 5.14
CA ASN A 490 16.84 -13.16 4.43
C ASN A 490 17.68 -13.72 3.28
N ASN A 491 18.56 -12.89 2.69
CA ASN A 491 19.48 -13.29 1.63
C ASN A 491 20.84 -12.58 1.75
N TYR A 492 21.92 -13.37 1.67
CA TYR A 492 23.31 -12.90 1.75
C TYR A 492 24.03 -12.88 0.39
N LEU A 493 23.36 -13.32 -0.69
CA LEU A 493 23.93 -13.34 -2.03
C LEU A 493 22.85 -12.98 -3.06
N LEU A 494 23.07 -11.90 -3.80
CA LEU A 494 22.25 -11.51 -4.94
C LEU A 494 23.03 -11.78 -6.22
N THR A 495 22.39 -12.36 -7.22
CA THR A 495 23.02 -12.64 -8.53
C THR A 495 22.31 -11.84 -9.60
N PHE A 496 23.06 -11.07 -10.37
CA PHE A 496 22.57 -10.28 -11.49
C PHE A 496 23.24 -10.77 -12.78
N THR A 497 22.43 -11.16 -13.76
CA THR A 497 22.90 -11.60 -15.08
C THR A 497 22.81 -10.46 -16.10
N PRO A 498 23.45 -10.56 -17.27
CA PRO A 498 23.27 -9.59 -18.37
C PRO A 498 21.81 -9.35 -18.80
N SER A 499 20.89 -10.26 -18.50
CA SER A 499 19.45 -10.16 -18.83
C SER A 499 18.56 -9.73 -17.66
N THR A 500 19.10 -9.65 -16.45
CA THR A 500 18.33 -9.36 -15.21
C THR A 500 18.93 -8.24 -14.37
N TRP A 501 19.98 -7.59 -14.87
CA TRP A 501 20.78 -6.58 -14.17
C TRP A 501 19.94 -5.44 -13.57
N ASN A 502 18.91 -5.01 -14.29
CA ASN A 502 18.03 -3.92 -13.89
C ASN A 502 16.86 -4.35 -12.99
N ARG A 503 16.72 -5.65 -12.71
CA ARG A 503 15.66 -6.16 -11.84
C ARG A 503 16.01 -5.90 -10.38
N VAL A 504 15.17 -5.14 -9.68
CA VAL A 504 15.31 -4.91 -8.24
C VAL A 504 15.18 -6.23 -7.48
N GLN A 505 16.19 -6.54 -6.66
CA GLN A 505 16.17 -7.61 -5.68
C GLN A 505 16.08 -6.99 -4.29
N GLU A 506 15.07 -7.39 -3.52
CA GLU A 506 14.82 -6.89 -2.16
C GLU A 506 15.43 -7.82 -1.11
N VAL A 507 16.10 -7.22 -0.14
CA VAL A 507 16.67 -7.89 1.03
C VAL A 507 15.99 -7.35 2.28
N THR A 508 15.42 -8.24 3.08
CA THR A 508 14.84 -7.90 4.38
C THR A 508 15.88 -8.10 5.46
N ILE A 509 16.09 -7.04 6.25
CA ILE A 509 16.96 -6.99 7.40
C ILE A 509 16.05 -7.03 8.64
N THR A 510 16.29 -8.01 9.51
CA THR A 510 15.47 -8.28 10.69
C THR A 510 16.32 -8.08 11.93
N GLY A 511 15.84 -7.29 12.91
CA GLY A 511 16.39 -7.29 14.26
C GLY A 511 16.13 -8.65 14.91
N GLU A 512 17.16 -9.25 15.47
CA GLU A 512 17.01 -10.49 16.24
C GLU A 512 16.86 -10.19 17.72
N ASP A 513 16.05 -11.02 18.37
CA ASP A 513 15.74 -11.00 19.80
C ASP A 513 16.81 -11.82 20.52
N ASP A 514 17.45 -11.25 21.54
CA ASP A 514 18.23 -12.02 22.50
C ASP A 514 17.70 -11.74 23.92
N ASP A 515 18.03 -12.61 24.89
CA ASP A 515 17.56 -12.48 26.28
C ASP A 515 18.61 -11.74 27.15
N VAL A 516 19.49 -10.93 26.55
CA VAL A 516 20.65 -10.28 27.18
C VAL A 516 20.54 -8.75 27.12
N SER A 517 20.25 -8.12 28.27
CA SER A 517 20.31 -6.65 28.38
C SER A 517 21.73 -6.09 28.18
N ASP A 518 22.04 -5.66 26.95
CA ASP A 518 23.37 -5.23 26.51
C ASP A 518 23.45 -3.81 25.92
N TYR A 519 22.37 -3.03 26.04
CA TYR A 519 22.15 -1.68 25.47
C TYR A 519 21.98 -1.66 23.95
N ASP A 520 21.44 -0.58 23.38
CA ASP A 520 21.28 -0.43 21.92
C ASP A 520 22.58 -0.75 21.13
N VAL A 521 22.56 -1.85 20.36
CA VAL A 521 23.73 -2.31 19.60
C VAL A 521 23.68 -1.82 18.16
N ARG A 522 24.82 -1.29 17.68
CA ARG A 522 24.95 -0.89 16.26
C ARG A 522 25.45 -2.02 15.40
N VAL A 523 24.65 -2.42 14.42
CA VAL A 523 24.99 -3.43 13.42
C VAL A 523 25.27 -2.81 12.05
N ARG A 524 26.31 -3.30 11.37
CA ARG A 524 26.69 -2.85 10.03
C ARG A 524 26.33 -3.89 9.00
N ILE A 525 25.58 -3.49 7.99
CA ILE A 525 25.31 -4.31 6.80
C ILE A 525 26.25 -3.86 5.68
N LEU A 526 27.05 -4.79 5.19
CA LEU A 526 28.08 -4.57 4.19
C LEU A 526 27.72 -5.35 2.93
N GLY A 527 27.98 -4.77 1.75
CA GLY A 527 27.83 -5.48 0.48
C GLY A 527 29.00 -5.19 -0.45
N TYR A 528 29.49 -6.19 -1.17
CA TYR A 528 30.53 -6.03 -2.20
C TYR A 528 30.18 -6.83 -3.45
N THR A 529 30.71 -6.42 -4.61
CA THR A 529 30.49 -7.10 -5.89
C THR A 529 31.62 -8.09 -6.19
N ASP A 530 31.30 -9.27 -6.70
CA ASP A 530 32.24 -10.30 -7.16
C ASP A 530 31.86 -10.69 -8.59
N SER A 531 32.75 -10.41 -9.54
CA SER A 531 32.54 -10.67 -10.96
C SER A 531 33.87 -10.70 -11.70
N ILE A 532 33.91 -11.41 -12.83
CA ILE A 532 35.00 -11.33 -13.81
C ILE A 532 34.85 -10.12 -14.75
N ASP A 533 33.68 -9.48 -14.77
CA ASP A 533 33.48 -8.20 -15.43
C ASP A 533 34.28 -7.11 -14.70
N THR A 534 35.18 -6.44 -15.40
CA THR A 534 36.08 -5.43 -14.82
C THR A 534 35.35 -4.24 -14.21
N ASN A 535 34.14 -3.92 -14.68
CA ASN A 535 33.33 -2.82 -14.14
C ASN A 535 32.68 -3.19 -12.79
N TYR A 536 32.56 -4.48 -12.50
CA TYR A 536 31.94 -5.02 -11.28
C TYR A 536 32.88 -5.83 -10.40
N ALA A 537 34.12 -6.04 -10.83
CA ALA A 537 35.13 -6.74 -10.07
C ALA A 537 35.58 -5.92 -8.86
N SER A 538 35.46 -6.48 -7.65
CA SER A 538 36.15 -5.94 -6.48
C SER A 538 37.66 -6.16 -6.61
N THR A 539 38.40 -5.13 -7.05
CA THR A 539 39.83 -5.23 -7.39
C THR A 539 40.79 -5.25 -6.19
N SER A 540 40.30 -5.10 -4.97
CA SER A 540 41.11 -5.06 -3.75
C SER A 540 41.18 -6.42 -3.05
N ALA A 541 42.36 -6.80 -2.54
CA ALA A 541 42.56 -8.02 -1.72
C ALA A 541 41.69 -8.06 -0.44
N ILE A 542 41.18 -6.90 -0.01
CA ILE A 542 40.25 -6.74 1.12
C ILE A 542 38.77 -6.60 0.69
N LYS A 543 38.45 -6.79 -0.60
CA LYS A 543 37.10 -6.62 -1.20
C LYS A 543 36.38 -5.38 -0.68
N THR A 544 36.81 -4.20 -1.14
CA THR A 544 36.22 -2.92 -0.75
C THR A 544 34.70 -2.93 -0.93
N HIS A 545 33.96 -2.66 0.14
CA HIS A 545 32.50 -2.71 0.11
C HIS A 545 31.91 -1.74 -0.91
N ALA A 546 31.03 -2.24 -1.77
CA ALA A 546 30.22 -1.45 -2.69
C ALA A 546 29.23 -0.55 -1.93
N PHE A 547 28.73 -1.01 -0.77
CA PHE A 547 27.93 -0.21 0.17
C PHE A 547 28.10 -0.64 1.63
N LYS A 548 27.76 0.28 2.53
CA LYS A 548 27.74 0.09 3.98
C LYS A 548 26.58 0.86 4.59
N TYR A 549 25.68 0.14 5.27
CA TYR A 549 24.61 0.73 6.09
C TYR A 549 24.83 0.40 7.56
N THR A 550 24.30 1.24 8.45
CA THR A 550 24.39 1.03 9.90
C THR A 550 22.98 1.15 10.46
N PHE A 551 22.57 0.12 11.20
CA PHE A 551 21.30 0.04 11.91
C PHE A 551 21.58 -0.03 13.41
N THR A 552 20.58 0.31 14.22
CA THR A 552 20.64 0.17 15.68
C THR A 552 19.56 -0.83 16.11
N ASN A 553 19.95 -1.95 16.71
CA ASN A 553 19.03 -2.82 17.44
C ASN A 553 18.74 -2.16 18.79
N ILE A 554 17.47 -2.13 19.22
CA ILE A 554 17.07 -1.43 20.45
C ILE A 554 16.84 -2.49 21.52
N ASN A 555 17.59 -2.38 22.62
CA ASN A 555 17.53 -3.30 23.76
C ASN A 555 16.22 -3.16 24.54
N ASP A 556 15.46 -4.24 24.69
CA ASP A 556 14.24 -4.30 25.50
C ASP A 556 14.28 -5.29 26.68
N ASP A 557 15.45 -5.83 27.03
CA ASP A 557 15.66 -6.76 28.15
C ASP A 557 15.88 -6.10 29.52
N LEU A 558 15.45 -6.80 30.59
CA LEU A 558 15.48 -6.34 31.99
C LEU A 558 16.78 -6.74 32.75
N GLN A 559 17.37 -5.78 33.49
CA GLN A 559 18.65 -5.89 34.22
C GLN A 559 18.46 -6.40 35.69
N LYS A 560 19.34 -7.27 36.22
CA LYS A 560 19.33 -7.79 37.62
C LYS A 560 20.47 -7.21 38.49
N GLY A 561 20.22 -7.00 39.79
CA GLY A 561 21.20 -6.57 40.79
C GLY A 561 21.22 -5.06 41.01
N VAL A 562 20.04 -4.45 41.01
CA VAL A 562 19.85 -3.01 41.06
C VAL A 562 19.62 -2.56 42.49
N SER A 563 20.29 -1.50 42.93
CA SER A 563 20.11 -0.96 44.29
C SER A 563 18.66 -0.58 44.59
N PRO A 564 18.23 -0.65 45.88
CA PRO A 564 16.85 -0.44 46.24
C PRO A 564 16.45 1.01 45.95
N ILE A 565 15.19 1.22 45.62
CA ILE A 565 14.63 2.53 45.35
C ILE A 565 14.06 3.09 46.66
N VAL A 566 14.67 4.17 47.15
CA VAL A 566 14.19 4.88 48.36
C VAL A 566 13.01 5.77 47.98
N GLN A 567 11.87 5.52 48.61
CA GLN A 567 10.69 6.39 48.52
C GLN A 567 10.35 6.91 49.91
N ILE A 568 10.47 8.22 50.07
CA ILE A 568 10.19 8.92 51.34
C ILE A 568 8.96 9.82 51.12
N GLY A 569 8.10 9.88 52.15
CA GLY A 569 6.97 10.80 52.20
C GLY A 569 7.39 12.25 51.93
N ALA A 570 6.46 13.02 51.36
CA ALA A 570 6.69 14.41 51.03
C ALA A 570 7.09 15.25 52.25
N ASP A 571 7.72 16.40 51.99
CA ASP A 571 8.00 17.41 53.01
C ASP A 571 6.71 17.79 53.75
N GLN A 572 6.77 17.85 55.08
CA GLN A 572 5.61 18.18 55.92
C GLN A 572 5.73 19.57 56.51
N LYS A 573 4.58 20.24 56.64
CA LYS A 573 4.45 21.48 57.42
C LYS A 573 3.47 21.24 58.53
N VAL A 574 3.95 21.15 59.76
CA VAL A 574 3.11 20.87 60.93
C VAL A 574 3.23 21.97 61.96
N ASN A 575 2.28 21.98 62.87
CA ASN A 575 2.29 22.88 64.00
C ASN A 575 3.20 22.36 65.13
N GLU A 576 3.67 23.27 65.99
CA GLU A 576 4.44 22.92 67.18
C GLU A 576 3.73 21.90 68.07
N LYS A 577 4.49 21.12 68.85
CA LYS A 577 3.98 20.08 69.77
C LYS A 577 3.12 18.99 69.10
N THR A 578 3.15 18.91 67.77
CA THR A 578 2.41 17.92 66.99
C THR A 578 3.29 16.70 66.70
N ARG A 579 2.70 15.51 66.69
CA ARG A 579 3.41 14.29 66.30
C ARG A 579 3.58 14.22 64.79
N VAL A 580 4.84 14.17 64.34
CA VAL A 580 5.24 14.08 62.93
C VAL A 580 5.64 12.66 62.58
N ILE A 581 5.13 12.15 61.46
CA ILE A 581 5.43 10.82 60.93
C ILE A 581 6.49 10.93 59.85
N LEU A 582 7.53 10.12 59.90
CA LEU A 582 8.51 9.95 58.83
C LEU A 582 8.25 8.60 58.19
N ASP A 583 7.86 8.61 56.92
CA ASP A 583 7.38 7.42 56.21
C ASP A 583 8.31 7.07 55.03
N GLY A 584 8.89 5.89 55.10
CA GLY A 584 9.73 5.29 54.06
C GLY A 584 9.18 3.96 53.55
N SER A 585 7.96 3.58 53.94
CA SER A 585 7.38 2.25 53.70
C SER A 585 7.23 1.87 52.24
N ALA A 586 7.17 2.87 51.35
CA ALA A 586 7.05 2.67 49.91
C ALA A 586 8.40 2.37 49.23
N SER A 587 9.51 2.37 49.97
CA SER A 587 10.79 1.95 49.43
C SER A 587 10.75 0.47 49.06
N TYR A 588 11.28 0.12 47.90
CA TYR A 588 11.22 -1.25 47.38
C TYR A 588 12.49 -1.62 46.64
N ASP A 589 12.72 -2.92 46.54
CA ASP A 589 13.76 -3.50 45.71
C ASP A 589 13.18 -3.78 44.32
N PRO A 590 13.72 -3.19 43.24
CA PRO A 590 13.21 -3.40 41.89
C PRO A 590 13.54 -4.80 41.32
N ASP A 591 14.38 -5.61 41.98
CA ASP A 591 14.70 -6.94 41.50
C ASP A 591 13.49 -7.89 41.61
N PRO A 592 13.25 -8.80 40.64
CA PRO A 592 12.05 -9.65 40.59
C PRO A 592 11.78 -10.54 41.81
N THR A 593 12.81 -10.78 42.63
CA THR A 593 12.71 -11.52 43.91
C THR A 593 13.30 -10.74 45.08
N GLY A 594 13.67 -9.48 44.86
CA GLY A 594 14.38 -8.63 45.81
C GLY A 594 13.46 -8.12 46.93
N ARG A 595 14.04 -7.78 48.07
CA ARG A 595 13.29 -7.28 49.24
C ARG A 595 14.14 -6.38 50.13
N ILE A 596 13.50 -5.41 50.76
CA ILE A 596 14.12 -4.56 51.76
C ILE A 596 14.30 -5.32 53.08
N VAL A 597 15.51 -5.28 53.65
CA VAL A 597 15.84 -5.95 54.91
C VAL A 597 16.07 -4.99 56.08
N ALA A 598 16.39 -3.72 55.83
CA ALA A 598 16.59 -2.74 56.89
C ALA A 598 16.25 -1.30 56.48
N PHE A 599 15.80 -0.52 57.47
CA PHE A 599 15.57 0.93 57.41
C PHE A 599 16.36 1.62 58.52
N LYS A 600 16.81 2.85 58.29
CA LYS A 600 17.44 3.66 59.33
C LYS A 600 17.25 5.16 59.11
N TRP A 601 16.52 5.79 60.02
CA TRP A 601 16.24 7.21 60.09
C TRP A 601 17.26 7.96 60.96
N GLU A 602 17.64 9.15 60.53
CA GLU A 602 18.54 10.02 61.27
C GLU A 602 18.08 11.48 61.21
N TYR A 603 18.11 12.18 62.34
CA TYR A 603 17.91 13.63 62.39
C TYR A 603 19.23 14.35 62.07
N ILE A 604 19.24 15.18 61.04
CA ILE A 604 20.46 15.80 60.48
C ILE A 604 20.68 17.23 61.03
N GLY A 605 19.86 17.68 61.99
CA GLY A 605 19.93 19.03 62.55
C GLY A 605 20.75 19.16 63.86
N GLN A 606 20.83 20.40 64.37
CA GLN A 606 21.66 20.73 65.54
C GLN A 606 20.91 20.76 66.88
N ARG A 607 19.58 20.59 66.86
CA ARG A 607 18.76 20.61 68.08
C ARG A 607 18.94 19.33 68.89
N THR A 608 18.95 19.43 70.22
CA THR A 608 19.11 18.29 71.14
C THR A 608 17.81 17.84 71.80
N ASP A 609 16.73 18.60 71.63
CA ASP A 609 15.40 18.32 72.18
C ASP A 609 14.52 17.50 71.21
N VAL A 610 15.11 16.98 70.12
CA VAL A 610 14.44 16.18 69.09
C VAL A 610 14.87 14.73 69.28
N THR A 611 13.92 13.87 69.64
CA THR A 611 14.15 12.44 69.79
C THR A 611 13.30 11.69 68.76
N LEU A 612 13.96 10.97 67.86
CA LEU A 612 13.29 10.05 66.95
C LEU A 612 12.87 8.81 67.72
N THR A 613 11.70 8.30 67.38
CA THR A 613 11.17 7.05 67.88
C THR A 613 10.97 6.12 66.69
N ARG A 614 11.42 4.87 66.82
CA ARG A 614 11.38 3.84 65.76
C ARG A 614 12.29 4.16 64.57
N GLU A 615 13.48 4.67 64.83
CA GLU A 615 14.43 5.07 63.80
C GLU A 615 14.85 3.91 62.88
N SER A 616 14.79 2.65 63.33
CA SER A 616 15.16 1.48 62.51
C SER A 616 13.99 0.84 61.74
N GLU A 617 12.84 1.50 61.69
CA GLU A 617 11.63 0.99 61.04
C GLU A 617 11.30 1.74 59.75
N SER A 618 10.46 1.14 58.91
CA SER A 618 9.91 1.79 57.71
C SER A 618 9.14 3.07 58.02
N ILE A 619 8.56 3.17 59.24
CA ILE A 619 7.84 4.34 59.74
C ILE A 619 8.41 4.74 61.11
N ALA A 620 9.03 5.93 61.16
CA ALA A 620 9.52 6.58 62.37
C ALA A 620 8.66 7.81 62.72
N TYR A 621 8.85 8.38 63.92
CA TYR A 621 8.15 9.61 64.28
C TYR A 621 8.88 10.40 65.38
N PHE A 622 8.50 11.67 65.53
CA PHE A 622 8.90 12.52 66.65
C PHE A 622 7.76 13.48 67.03
N THR A 623 7.88 14.17 68.17
CA THR A 623 6.97 15.27 68.53
C THR A 623 7.66 16.59 68.23
N GLY A 624 7.01 17.47 67.48
CA GLY A 624 7.51 18.79 67.13
C GLY A 624 7.88 19.58 68.40
N PRO A 625 9.05 20.24 68.44
CA PRO A 625 9.45 21.03 69.61
C PRO A 625 8.54 22.25 69.79
N ASP A 626 8.52 22.78 71.02
CA ASP A 626 7.96 24.09 71.33
C ASP A 626 8.82 25.17 70.66
N ILE A 627 8.19 26.04 69.87
CA ILE A 627 8.86 27.05 69.06
C ILE A 627 8.10 28.38 69.07
N SER A 628 8.83 29.49 69.04
CA SER A 628 8.26 30.84 68.92
C SER A 628 8.37 31.43 67.52
N GLU A 629 9.12 30.77 66.62
CA GLU A 629 9.30 31.16 65.22
C GLU A 629 9.41 29.90 64.35
N THR A 630 8.91 29.97 63.11
CA THR A 630 8.93 28.87 62.15
C THR A 630 10.32 28.25 61.99
N THR A 631 10.42 26.93 62.16
CA THR A 631 11.70 26.20 62.17
C THR A 631 11.67 25.04 61.17
N VAL A 632 12.69 24.90 60.32
CA VAL A 632 12.83 23.78 59.37
C VAL A 632 13.83 22.73 59.90
N MET A 633 13.48 21.46 59.79
CA MET A 633 14.22 20.30 60.30
C MET A 633 14.44 19.28 59.18
N SER A 634 15.62 18.66 59.08
CA SER A 634 15.94 17.68 58.03
C SER A 634 16.19 16.28 58.59
N PHE A 635 15.69 15.27 57.91
CA PHE A 635 15.81 13.86 58.28
C PHE A 635 16.28 13.03 57.09
N GLY A 636 17.19 12.09 57.32
CA GLY A 636 17.69 11.15 56.32
C GLY A 636 17.16 9.74 56.56
N LEU A 637 17.00 8.98 55.49
CA LEU A 637 16.67 7.55 55.51
C LEU A 637 17.71 6.77 54.69
N GLU A 638 18.21 5.69 55.28
CA GLU A 638 18.99 4.64 54.64
C GLU A 638 18.13 3.38 54.49
N VAL A 639 18.12 2.78 53.31
CA VAL A 639 17.38 1.55 52.98
C VAL A 639 18.36 0.52 52.43
N ILE A 640 18.29 -0.71 52.93
CA ILE A 640 19.18 -1.82 52.55
C ILE A 640 18.35 -3.00 52.04
N ASP A 641 18.74 -3.57 50.90
CA ASP A 641 18.12 -4.76 50.29
C ASP A 641 18.76 -6.08 50.76
N ASP A 642 18.22 -7.23 50.34
CA ASP A 642 18.76 -8.55 50.68
C ASP A 642 20.04 -8.93 49.92
N ASP A 643 20.40 -8.16 48.89
CA ASP A 643 21.70 -8.17 48.23
C ASP A 643 22.77 -7.35 48.96
N LYS A 644 22.39 -6.69 50.07
CA LYS A 644 23.21 -5.84 50.94
C LYS A 644 23.70 -4.56 50.26
N THR A 645 23.01 -4.10 49.24
CA THR A 645 23.21 -2.77 48.66
C THR A 645 22.34 -1.75 49.40
N ALA A 646 22.81 -0.50 49.46
CA ALA A 646 22.16 0.55 50.23
C ALA A 646 21.87 1.76 49.35
N SER A 647 20.69 2.36 49.55
CA SER A 647 20.28 3.61 48.95
C SER A 647 19.82 4.59 50.03
N TYR A 648 19.87 5.89 49.71
CA TYR A 648 19.62 6.97 50.66
C TYR A 648 18.60 7.97 50.13
N GLY A 649 17.82 8.57 51.03
CA GLY A 649 16.97 9.72 50.73
C GLY A 649 16.83 10.65 51.94
N SER A 650 16.14 11.78 51.76
CA SER A 650 15.91 12.75 52.83
C SER A 650 14.58 13.49 52.67
N THR A 651 14.03 13.97 53.78
CA THR A 651 12.83 14.83 53.84
C THR A 651 13.02 15.98 54.83
N SER A 652 12.24 17.05 54.65
CA SER A 652 12.23 18.22 55.53
C SER A 652 10.87 18.44 56.19
N ILE A 653 10.92 18.86 57.45
CA ILE A 653 9.74 19.15 58.28
C ILE A 653 9.81 20.60 58.73
N THR A 654 8.81 21.40 58.36
CA THR A 654 8.65 22.77 58.83
C THR A 654 7.68 22.80 60.01
N ILE A 655 8.13 23.29 61.17
CA ILE A 655 7.31 23.47 62.37
C ILE A 655 6.86 24.93 62.47
N GLU A 656 5.57 25.19 62.68
CA GLU A 656 4.98 26.53 62.80
C GLU A 656 4.30 26.75 64.18
N PRO A 657 4.37 27.98 64.77
CA PRO A 657 3.63 28.32 65.98
C PRO A 657 2.12 28.40 65.73
N VAL A 658 1.28 28.22 66.77
CA VAL A 658 -0.19 28.06 66.64
C VAL A 658 -1.05 29.14 67.32
N LYS A 659 -2.31 29.25 66.85
CA LYS A 659 -3.47 29.92 67.48
C LYS A 659 -4.56 28.89 67.80
N GLU A 660 -5.41 29.21 68.78
CA GLU A 660 -6.52 28.35 69.23
C GLU A 660 -7.90 28.93 68.85
N ILE A 661 -8.84 28.06 68.46
CA ILE A 661 -10.26 28.35 68.26
C ILE A 661 -11.04 27.93 69.51
N SER A 662 -11.83 28.85 70.08
CA SER A 662 -12.63 28.55 71.27
C SER A 662 -13.69 27.48 71.02
N ALA A 663 -13.82 26.53 71.95
CA ALA A 663 -14.84 25.48 71.93
C ALA A 663 -16.28 26.03 71.87
N VAL A 664 -17.19 25.24 71.30
CA VAL A 664 -18.64 25.54 71.22
C VAL A 664 -19.30 25.52 72.61
N VAL A 665 -18.85 24.61 73.48
CA VAL A 665 -19.28 24.47 74.89
C VAL A 665 -18.08 24.22 75.79
N SER A 666 -18.21 24.51 77.08
CA SER A 666 -17.15 24.24 78.08
C SER A 666 -16.76 22.75 78.08
N GLY A 667 -15.47 22.45 77.89
CA GLY A 667 -14.96 21.07 77.80
C GLY A 667 -15.15 20.41 76.43
N GLY A 668 -15.62 21.15 75.43
CA GLY A 668 -15.61 20.73 74.02
C GLY A 668 -14.23 20.86 73.36
N ILE A 669 -14.14 20.47 72.10
CA ILE A 669 -12.87 20.49 71.34
C ILE A 669 -12.43 21.93 71.05
N GLU A 670 -11.14 22.20 71.18
CA GLU A 670 -10.48 23.49 70.89
C GLU A 670 -9.45 23.30 69.75
N PRO A 671 -9.86 23.51 68.48
CA PRO A 671 -8.96 23.36 67.33
C PRO A 671 -7.80 24.36 67.35
N LYS A 672 -6.59 23.90 67.01
CA LYS A 672 -5.39 24.72 66.80
C LYS A 672 -5.08 24.86 65.31
N TYR A 673 -4.51 25.99 64.89
CA TYR A 673 -4.05 26.23 63.51
C TYR A 673 -2.86 27.21 63.46
N PRO A 674 -2.05 27.26 62.39
CA PRO A 674 -0.83 28.08 62.36
C PRO A 674 -1.11 29.57 62.57
N GLU A 675 -0.21 30.25 63.28
CA GLU A 675 -0.35 31.68 63.60
C GLU A 675 -0.33 32.56 62.34
N ASP A 676 0.39 32.14 61.30
CA ASP A 676 0.67 32.91 60.11
C ASP A 676 -0.36 32.71 58.96
N ILE A 677 -1.46 32.00 59.23
CA ILE A 677 -2.57 31.85 58.30
C ILE A 677 -3.88 32.43 58.84
N THR A 678 -4.82 32.67 57.91
CA THR A 678 -6.24 32.92 58.20
C THR A 678 -7.05 31.77 57.61
N LEU A 679 -7.99 31.22 58.39
CA LEU A 679 -8.91 30.20 57.89
C LEU A 679 -9.75 30.76 56.73
N ASP A 680 -9.97 29.96 55.69
CA ASP A 680 -10.81 30.33 54.55
C ASP A 680 -12.28 30.49 54.93
N ASN A 681 -12.73 29.72 55.94
CA ASN A 681 -14.03 29.90 56.55
C ASN A 681 -13.98 29.67 58.07
N GLU A 682 -14.67 30.53 58.82
CA GLU A 682 -14.99 30.35 60.24
C GLU A 682 -16.43 30.86 60.46
N GLU A 683 -17.39 29.96 60.29
CA GLU A 683 -18.81 30.26 60.43
C GLU A 683 -19.35 29.76 61.77
N THR A 684 -20.03 30.63 62.51
CA THR A 684 -20.86 30.23 63.67
C THR A 684 -22.32 30.28 63.27
N ALA A 685 -22.99 29.12 63.24
CA ALA A 685 -24.40 29.02 62.92
C ALA A 685 -25.28 29.60 64.04
N SER A 686 -26.55 29.88 63.73
CA SER A 686 -27.49 30.47 64.69
C SER A 686 -27.76 29.61 65.93
N ASP A 687 -27.51 28.30 65.85
CA ASP A 687 -27.64 27.37 66.97
C ASP A 687 -26.38 27.29 67.85
N GLY A 688 -25.28 27.93 67.43
CA GLY A 688 -23.98 27.94 68.12
C GLY A 688 -22.96 26.93 67.60
N SER A 689 -23.33 26.04 66.68
CA SER A 689 -22.37 25.14 66.02
C SER A 689 -21.40 25.94 65.14
N LYS A 690 -20.18 25.42 64.94
CA LYS A 690 -19.14 26.09 64.15
C LYS A 690 -18.67 25.22 62.99
N ASN A 691 -18.39 25.84 61.84
CA ASN A 691 -17.72 25.20 60.72
C ASN A 691 -16.44 25.96 60.38
N LEU A 692 -15.32 25.24 60.38
CA LEU A 692 -14.01 25.75 60.00
C LEU A 692 -13.62 25.18 58.65
N GLN A 693 -12.97 25.99 57.81
CA GLN A 693 -12.43 25.55 56.52
C GLN A 693 -11.02 26.11 56.32
N LEU A 694 -10.14 25.25 55.83
CA LEU A 694 -8.81 25.62 55.36
C LEU A 694 -8.57 24.98 53.99
N ILE A 695 -8.16 25.80 53.02
CA ILE A 695 -7.87 25.40 51.64
C ILE A 695 -6.38 25.64 51.39
N SER A 696 -5.71 24.62 50.86
CA SER A 696 -4.29 24.66 50.51
C SER A 696 -4.06 23.97 49.17
N GLY A 697 -2.91 24.24 48.54
CA GLY A 697 -2.49 23.60 47.30
C GLY A 697 -2.37 24.57 46.12
N THR A 698 -2.47 24.02 44.91
CA THR A 698 -2.30 24.72 43.64
C THR A 698 -3.55 24.55 42.77
N SER A 699 -3.61 25.22 41.61
CA SER A 699 -4.72 25.05 40.66
C SER A 699 -4.84 23.63 40.10
N THR A 700 -3.76 22.83 40.19
CA THR A 700 -3.72 21.45 39.69
C THR A 700 -3.91 20.40 40.78
N PHE A 701 -3.68 20.74 42.04
CA PHE A 701 -3.92 19.86 43.19
C PHE A 701 -4.39 20.70 44.38
N LEU A 702 -5.67 20.58 44.73
CA LEU A 702 -6.31 21.37 45.78
C LEU A 702 -6.73 20.47 46.95
N THR A 703 -6.41 20.89 48.17
CA THR A 703 -6.81 20.22 49.41
C THR A 703 -7.70 21.15 50.22
N THR A 704 -8.88 20.66 50.60
CA THR A 704 -9.86 21.38 51.43
C THR A 704 -10.11 20.59 52.72
N LEU A 705 -9.69 21.14 53.85
CA LEU A 705 -9.96 20.64 55.19
C LEU A 705 -11.18 21.35 55.76
N GLY A 706 -12.18 20.60 56.21
CA GLY A 706 -13.36 21.11 56.89
C GLY A 706 -13.50 20.48 58.28
N VAL A 707 -13.77 21.29 59.30
CA VAL A 707 -14.06 20.83 60.67
C VAL A 707 -15.42 21.35 61.11
N ALA A 708 -16.35 20.45 61.37
CA ALA A 708 -17.69 20.75 61.89
C ALA A 708 -17.75 20.47 63.39
N MET A 709 -17.98 21.51 64.20
CA MET A 709 -18.06 21.46 65.66
C MET A 709 -19.53 21.44 66.12
N ASN A 710 -19.92 20.38 66.82
CA ASN A 710 -21.29 20.11 67.22
C ASN A 710 -21.66 20.78 68.56
N LEU A 711 -22.96 20.92 68.82
CA LEU A 711 -23.50 21.53 70.04
C LEU A 711 -23.22 20.70 71.32
N ASP A 712 -22.91 19.42 71.18
CA ASP A 712 -22.54 18.54 72.30
C ASP A 712 -21.03 18.60 72.64
N GLY A 713 -20.27 19.46 71.94
CA GLY A 713 -18.83 19.63 72.13
C GLY A 713 -17.96 18.67 71.32
N THR A 714 -18.55 17.67 70.65
CA THR A 714 -17.84 16.80 69.68
C THR A 714 -17.62 17.53 68.36
N ALA A 715 -16.79 16.96 67.49
CA ALA A 715 -16.60 17.48 66.14
C ALA A 715 -16.47 16.35 65.12
N SER A 716 -16.44 16.71 63.85
CA SER A 716 -16.06 15.82 62.75
C SER A 716 -15.21 16.60 61.77
N SER A 717 -14.31 15.90 61.08
CA SER A 717 -13.46 16.50 60.07
C SER A 717 -13.55 15.73 58.76
N SER A 718 -13.45 16.47 57.66
CA SER A 718 -13.36 15.94 56.30
C SER A 718 -12.25 16.66 55.54
N LEU A 719 -11.33 15.90 54.96
CA LEU A 719 -10.28 16.40 54.07
C LEU A 719 -10.58 15.92 52.65
N LYS A 720 -10.85 16.86 51.75
CA LYS A 720 -11.14 16.62 50.34
C LYS A 720 -9.92 16.98 49.50
N THR A 721 -9.45 16.07 48.65
CA THR A 721 -8.41 16.35 47.64
C THR A 721 -9.01 16.32 46.24
N GLU A 722 -8.58 17.26 45.40
CA GLU A 722 -8.93 17.38 43.98
C GLU A 722 -7.64 17.44 43.14
N ASP A 723 -7.37 16.41 42.36
CA ASP A 723 -6.19 16.29 41.49
C ASP A 723 -6.59 16.40 40.02
N ASN A 724 -6.04 17.37 39.32
CA ASN A 724 -6.28 17.66 37.89
C ASN A 724 -5.04 17.39 37.02
N SER A 725 -3.98 16.78 37.56
CA SER A 725 -2.69 16.64 36.88
C SER A 725 -2.72 15.73 35.63
N SER A 726 -3.68 14.80 35.55
CA SER A 726 -3.86 13.86 34.43
C SER A 726 -4.82 14.36 33.34
N GLY A 727 -5.43 15.55 33.50
CA GLY A 727 -6.47 16.08 32.61
C GLY A 727 -7.91 15.64 32.96
N GLU A 728 -8.08 14.76 33.94
CA GLU A 728 -9.36 14.38 34.54
C GLU A 728 -9.36 14.75 36.04
N GLN A 729 -10.47 15.29 36.57
CA GLN A 729 -10.55 15.69 37.98
C GLN A 729 -10.82 14.47 38.86
N ILE A 730 -9.80 14.04 39.61
CA ILE A 730 -9.91 12.94 40.58
C ILE A 730 -10.16 13.54 41.96
N THR A 731 -11.32 13.22 42.55
CA THR A 731 -11.69 13.68 43.90
C THR A 731 -11.63 12.53 44.90
N SER A 732 -11.00 12.76 46.05
CA SER A 732 -11.04 11.84 47.20
C SER A 732 -11.45 12.59 48.47
N THR A 733 -12.10 11.92 49.42
CA THR A 733 -12.53 12.54 50.69
C THR A 733 -12.27 11.60 51.85
N THR A 734 -11.32 11.98 52.70
CA THR A 734 -11.00 11.29 53.96
C THR A 734 -11.79 11.92 55.09
N LYS A 735 -12.38 11.12 55.99
CA LYS A 735 -13.19 11.63 57.11
C LYS A 735 -12.76 11.06 58.46
N VAL A 736 -13.01 11.81 59.53
CA VAL A 736 -12.77 11.36 60.90
C VAL A 736 -13.78 11.97 61.87
N ASN A 737 -14.34 11.18 62.78
CA ASN A 737 -15.13 11.71 63.91
C ASN A 737 -14.20 12.06 65.09
N LEU A 738 -14.58 13.09 65.85
CA LEU A 738 -13.77 13.64 66.92
C LEU A 738 -14.59 13.63 68.23
N PRO A 739 -14.43 12.62 69.09
CA PRO A 739 -15.08 12.59 70.40
C PRO A 739 -14.45 13.63 71.36
N LEU A 740 -15.08 13.85 72.52
CA LEU A 740 -14.53 14.75 73.54
C LEU A 740 -13.13 14.33 74.02
N GLY A 741 -12.33 15.31 74.45
CA GLY A 741 -10.96 15.12 74.93
C GLY A 741 -9.93 14.87 73.81
N ILE A 742 -10.25 15.30 72.59
CA ILE A 742 -9.32 15.31 71.46
C ILE A 742 -8.57 16.64 71.45
N ASP A 743 -7.25 16.58 71.31
CA ASP A 743 -6.42 17.70 70.85
C ASP A 743 -6.38 17.67 69.31
N LEU A 744 -6.89 18.73 68.69
CA LEU A 744 -7.08 18.82 67.23
C LEU A 744 -6.18 19.92 66.67
N ASN A 745 -5.34 19.56 65.72
CA ASN A 745 -4.42 20.49 65.06
C ASN A 745 -4.62 20.50 63.54
N MET A 746 -5.01 21.66 63.00
CA MET A 746 -5.17 21.92 61.57
C MET A 746 -3.88 22.53 61.06
N ASN A 747 -3.13 21.83 60.21
CA ASN A 747 -1.85 22.32 59.71
C ASN A 747 -2.03 23.19 58.46
N LYS A 748 -1.03 24.01 58.14
CA LYS A 748 -1.07 25.00 57.04
C LYS A 748 -1.34 24.43 55.65
N ASP A 749 -0.84 23.22 55.41
CA ASP A 749 -1.04 22.52 54.15
C ASP A 749 -2.43 21.85 54.05
N ALA A 750 -3.35 22.19 54.96
CA ALA A 750 -4.66 21.59 55.15
C ALA A 750 -4.61 20.12 55.58
N SER A 751 -3.45 19.61 56.04
CA SER A 751 -3.38 18.34 56.77
C SER A 751 -3.93 18.47 58.20
N LEU A 752 -4.22 17.34 58.83
CA LEU A 752 -4.86 17.26 60.14
C LEU A 752 -4.07 16.36 61.08
N SER A 753 -3.85 16.80 62.30
CA SER A 753 -3.23 16.00 63.36
C SER A 753 -4.14 15.96 64.58
N ILE A 754 -4.41 14.76 65.05
CA ILE A 754 -5.35 14.47 66.14
C ILE A 754 -4.59 13.69 67.19
N SER A 755 -4.78 14.04 68.46
CA SER A 755 -4.32 13.20 69.56
C SER A 755 -5.36 13.10 70.67
N LYS A 756 -5.38 11.95 71.35
CA LYS A 756 -6.24 11.67 72.50
C LYS A 756 -5.41 10.96 73.56
N GLU A 757 -5.35 11.54 74.75
CA GLU A 757 -4.82 10.85 75.93
C GLU A 757 -5.86 9.83 76.41
N LEU A 758 -5.44 8.57 76.58
CA LEU A 758 -6.34 7.47 76.96
C LEU A 758 -6.19 7.08 78.44
N ASP A 759 -4.97 6.80 78.88
CA ASP A 759 -4.58 6.50 80.27
C ASP A 759 -3.09 6.85 80.44
N GLY A 760 -2.66 7.31 81.61
CA GLY A 760 -1.39 8.02 81.84
C GLY A 760 -0.20 7.59 80.96
N ASN A 761 0.18 8.46 80.01
CA ASN A 761 1.20 8.30 78.96
C ASN A 761 0.87 7.39 77.77
N VAL A 762 -0.40 7.00 77.58
CA VAL A 762 -0.93 6.35 76.39
C VAL A 762 -1.67 7.37 75.51
N PHE A 763 -1.18 7.58 74.30
CA PHE A 763 -1.77 8.49 73.33
C PHE A 763 -2.24 7.73 72.09
N LEU A 764 -3.52 7.89 71.75
CA LEU A 764 -3.99 7.65 70.39
C LEU A 764 -3.65 8.88 69.55
N THR A 765 -3.14 8.67 68.35
CA THR A 765 -2.84 9.73 67.39
C THR A 765 -3.41 9.36 66.02
N THR A 766 -4.02 10.32 65.35
CA THR A 766 -4.50 10.18 63.97
C THR A 766 -4.00 11.37 63.16
N ASN A 767 -3.23 11.10 62.11
CA ASN A 767 -2.78 12.11 61.17
C ASN A 767 -3.45 11.87 59.82
N ILE A 768 -3.91 12.93 59.18
CA ILE A 768 -4.36 12.92 57.79
C ILE A 768 -3.46 13.88 57.03
N SER A 769 -2.62 13.38 56.13
CA SER A 769 -1.71 14.21 55.32
C SER A 769 -2.48 15.07 54.31
N SER A 770 -1.79 16.05 53.71
CA SER A 770 -2.38 16.97 52.73
C SER A 770 -2.90 16.28 51.46
N ASP A 771 -2.41 15.08 51.15
CA ASP A 771 -2.90 14.24 50.05
C ASP A 771 -4.08 13.33 50.44
N GLY A 772 -4.44 13.33 51.73
CA GLY A 772 -5.54 12.59 52.31
C GLY A 772 -5.19 11.23 52.90
N ALA A 773 -3.94 10.76 52.80
CA ALA A 773 -3.54 9.51 53.45
C ALA A 773 -3.65 9.62 54.98
N VAL A 774 -3.99 8.50 55.63
CA VAL A 774 -4.28 8.45 57.06
C VAL A 774 -3.19 7.64 57.75
N THR A 775 -2.74 8.10 58.92
CA THR A 775 -1.96 7.29 59.85
C THR A 775 -2.61 7.33 61.22
N VAL A 776 -2.96 6.18 61.79
CA VAL A 776 -3.47 6.05 63.16
C VAL A 776 -2.46 5.24 63.96
N GLY A 777 -2.12 5.68 65.16
CA GLY A 777 -1.26 4.93 66.06
C GLY A 777 -1.64 5.11 67.51
N VAL A 778 -1.37 4.08 68.31
CA VAL A 778 -1.46 4.13 69.77
C VAL A 778 -0.05 3.97 70.28
N SER A 779 0.36 4.83 71.22
CA SER A 779 1.70 4.81 71.78
C SER A 779 1.64 4.84 73.31
N THR A 780 2.35 3.91 73.95
CA THR A 780 2.60 3.87 75.41
C THR A 780 4.07 4.14 75.62
N ASN A 781 4.44 5.26 76.25
CA ASN A 781 5.84 5.69 76.41
C ASN A 781 6.63 5.72 75.07
N GLY A 782 5.98 6.12 73.98
CA GLY A 782 6.59 6.17 72.64
C GLY A 782 6.60 4.82 71.89
N ILE A 783 6.02 3.76 72.44
CA ILE A 783 6.09 2.42 71.87
C ILE A 783 4.65 1.93 71.58
N GLY A 784 4.37 1.51 70.35
CA GLY A 784 3.06 0.97 69.93
C GLY A 784 2.82 1.00 68.42
N PRO A 785 1.71 0.41 67.93
CA PRO A 785 1.47 0.22 66.50
C PRO A 785 1.21 1.54 65.76
N ASN A 786 1.69 1.62 64.52
CA ASN A 786 1.32 2.65 63.55
C ASN A 786 0.65 1.95 62.36
N LEU A 787 -0.54 2.42 61.99
CA LEU A 787 -1.35 1.90 60.91
C LEU A 787 -1.59 3.00 59.87
N LYS A 788 -1.19 2.76 58.63
CA LYS A 788 -1.35 3.69 57.52
C LYS A 788 -2.43 3.22 56.56
N ALA A 789 -3.28 4.12 56.10
CA ALA A 789 -4.38 3.87 55.20
C ALA A 789 -4.40 4.92 54.06
N PRO A 790 -4.94 4.56 52.88
CA PRO A 790 -4.89 5.42 51.71
C PRO A 790 -5.85 6.61 51.82
N LYS A 791 -5.69 7.58 50.91
CA LYS A 791 -6.64 8.70 50.78
C LYS A 791 -8.06 8.21 50.46
N GLY A 792 -9.06 8.87 51.05
CA GLY A 792 -10.47 8.47 50.92
C GLY A 792 -10.97 7.58 52.05
N SER A 793 -10.12 7.26 53.03
CA SER A 793 -10.50 6.45 54.19
C SER A 793 -11.43 7.18 55.17
N GLU A 794 -12.27 6.41 55.86
CA GLU A 794 -13.10 6.91 56.96
C GLU A 794 -12.60 6.34 58.29
N VAL A 795 -12.27 7.23 59.24
CA VAL A 795 -11.76 6.89 60.56
C VAL A 795 -12.85 7.12 61.61
N THR A 796 -13.13 6.10 62.42
CA THR A 796 -14.01 6.20 63.58
C THR A 796 -13.24 6.02 64.88
N ILE A 797 -13.19 7.03 65.73
CA ILE A 797 -12.61 7.03 67.08
C ILE A 797 -13.75 6.92 68.10
N ALA A 798 -13.74 5.85 68.89
CA ALA A 798 -14.66 5.65 70.01
C ALA A 798 -14.17 6.40 71.26
N THR A 799 -15.06 6.57 72.25
CA THR A 799 -14.74 7.29 73.50
C THR A 799 -13.63 6.62 74.31
N ASP A 800 -13.49 5.30 74.21
CA ASP A 800 -12.46 4.51 74.88
C ASP A 800 -11.10 4.53 74.15
N GLY A 801 -11.01 5.16 72.98
CA GLY A 801 -9.81 5.21 72.15
C GLY A 801 -9.72 4.12 71.08
N THR A 802 -10.67 3.19 71.02
CA THR A 802 -10.74 2.21 69.94
C THR A 802 -10.98 2.93 68.62
N SER A 803 -10.10 2.70 67.64
CA SER A 803 -10.15 3.37 66.34
C SER A 803 -10.35 2.36 65.22
N SER A 804 -11.34 2.58 64.37
CA SER A 804 -11.52 1.81 63.14
C SER A 804 -11.26 2.66 61.91
N ILE A 805 -10.63 2.08 60.89
CA ILE A 805 -10.33 2.72 59.61
C ILE A 805 -10.95 1.87 58.51
N SER A 806 -11.87 2.45 57.76
CA SER A 806 -12.46 1.83 56.58
C SER A 806 -11.86 2.42 55.32
N MET A 807 -11.33 1.58 54.44
CA MET A 807 -10.76 2.02 53.17
C MET A 807 -11.80 2.15 52.07
N PRO A 808 -11.57 3.06 51.09
CA PRO A 808 -12.34 3.03 49.85
C PRO A 808 -12.17 1.66 49.18
N ALA A 809 -13.29 1.07 48.77
CA ALA A 809 -13.25 -0.22 48.08
C ALA A 809 -12.61 -0.07 46.69
N SER A 810 -11.72 -0.98 46.31
CA SER A 810 -11.05 -0.99 45.01
C SER A 810 -11.49 -2.18 44.17
N THR A 811 -11.92 -1.95 42.93
CA THR A 811 -12.29 -3.01 41.98
C THR A 811 -11.21 -3.16 40.91
N ASP A 812 -10.63 -4.37 40.79
CA ASP A 812 -9.73 -4.67 39.67
C ASP A 812 -10.55 -4.77 38.36
N SER A 813 -10.18 -3.95 37.37
CA SER A 813 -10.85 -3.88 36.07
C SER A 813 -10.72 -5.17 35.25
N THR A 814 -9.74 -6.01 35.56
CA THR A 814 -9.44 -7.25 34.83
C THR A 814 -10.22 -8.44 35.40
N SER A 815 -10.23 -8.60 36.72
CA SER A 815 -10.92 -9.71 37.40
C SER A 815 -12.36 -9.41 37.82
N GLY A 816 -12.71 -8.11 37.96
CA GLY A 816 -14.00 -7.66 38.50
C GLY A 816 -14.15 -7.87 40.02
N ILE A 817 -13.07 -8.24 40.72
CA ILE A 817 -13.07 -8.46 42.17
C ILE A 817 -12.92 -7.10 42.87
N THR A 818 -13.78 -6.86 43.86
CA THR A 818 -13.75 -5.67 44.73
C THR A 818 -13.22 -6.04 46.10
N THR A 819 -12.19 -5.31 46.55
CA THR A 819 -11.52 -5.50 47.83
C THR A 819 -11.87 -4.35 48.78
N GLN A 820 -12.17 -4.68 50.03
CA GLN A 820 -12.38 -3.72 51.11
C GLN A 820 -11.55 -4.12 52.34
N VAL A 821 -10.80 -3.16 52.89
CA VAL A 821 -10.00 -3.35 54.10
C VAL A 821 -10.60 -2.51 55.24
N VAL A 822 -10.78 -3.16 56.40
CA VAL A 822 -11.17 -2.51 57.63
C VAL A 822 -10.17 -2.86 58.72
N SER A 823 -9.57 -1.85 59.31
CA SER A 823 -8.53 -2.00 60.32
C SER A 823 -9.01 -1.43 61.65
N THR A 824 -8.89 -2.19 62.73
CA THR A 824 -9.27 -1.80 64.09
C THR A 824 -8.03 -1.78 64.97
N LEU A 825 -7.83 -0.67 65.68
CA LEU A 825 -6.76 -0.44 66.64
C LEU A 825 -7.34 -0.23 68.03
N SER A 826 -6.97 -1.08 68.96
CA SER A 826 -7.40 -1.01 70.36
C SER A 826 -6.47 -0.12 71.19
N PRO A 827 -6.95 0.45 72.31
CA PRO A 827 -6.15 1.24 73.26
C PRO A 827 -4.92 0.53 73.84
N ASP A 828 -4.90 -0.80 73.88
CA ASP A 828 -3.78 -1.60 74.37
C ASP A 828 -2.71 -1.88 73.29
N GLY A 829 -2.90 -1.32 72.09
CA GLY A 829 -2.02 -1.51 70.94
C GLY A 829 -2.26 -2.83 70.19
N SER A 830 -3.27 -3.62 70.53
CA SER A 830 -3.68 -4.74 69.67
C SER A 830 -4.33 -4.22 68.39
N THR A 831 -4.02 -4.88 67.26
CA THR A 831 -4.59 -4.53 65.95
C THR A 831 -5.32 -5.72 65.35
N GLN A 832 -6.42 -5.45 64.65
CA GLN A 832 -7.14 -6.43 63.85
C GLN A 832 -7.47 -5.83 62.48
N ILE A 833 -6.99 -6.45 61.42
CA ILE A 833 -7.19 -6.01 60.04
C ILE A 833 -7.97 -7.09 59.32
N GLU A 834 -9.13 -6.72 58.78
CA GLU A 834 -9.98 -7.59 57.98
C GLU A 834 -9.97 -7.12 56.53
N MET A 835 -9.62 -8.02 55.62
CA MET A 835 -9.73 -7.82 54.17
C MET A 835 -10.87 -8.68 53.63
N SER A 836 -11.86 -8.05 53.02
CA SER A 836 -13.04 -8.69 52.43
C SER A 836 -13.02 -8.57 50.91
N TYR A 837 -13.38 -9.66 50.22
CA TYR A 837 -13.44 -9.73 48.76
C TYR A 837 -14.87 -10.00 48.28
N SER A 838 -15.31 -9.31 47.24
CA SER A 838 -16.65 -9.48 46.65
C SER A 838 -16.68 -9.19 45.14
N GLY A 839 -17.52 -9.90 44.38
CA GLY A 839 -17.68 -9.71 42.93
C GLY A 839 -16.72 -10.52 42.04
N GLY A 840 -17.03 -10.63 40.74
CA GLY A 840 -16.26 -11.38 39.72
C GLY A 840 -16.79 -12.80 39.43
N SER A 841 -16.60 -13.31 38.20
CA SER A 841 -16.94 -14.69 37.77
C SER A 841 -15.71 -15.55 37.43
N GLY A 842 -14.50 -15.03 37.67
CA GLY A 842 -13.23 -15.71 37.40
C GLY A 842 -12.59 -16.24 38.69
N ARG A 843 -12.01 -17.44 38.63
CA ARG A 843 -11.12 -17.95 39.67
C ARG A 843 -9.76 -17.28 39.49
N THR A 844 -9.28 -16.51 40.46
CA THR A 844 -7.82 -16.39 40.64
C THR A 844 -7.33 -17.69 41.27
N ALA A 845 -6.02 -17.97 41.20
CA ALA A 845 -5.46 -19.27 41.58
C ALA A 845 -5.87 -19.74 43.00
N ASN A 846 -6.33 -18.84 43.89
CA ASN A 846 -6.68 -19.15 45.28
C ASN A 846 -8.00 -18.54 45.82
N ALA A 847 -8.93 -18.00 45.03
CA ALA A 847 -10.23 -17.52 45.54
C ALA A 847 -11.43 -17.79 44.60
N ASP A 848 -12.57 -18.21 45.17
CA ASP A 848 -13.87 -18.34 44.46
C ASP A 848 -14.62 -17.01 44.56
N GLY A 849 -14.72 -16.27 43.44
CA GLY A 849 -15.42 -14.98 43.35
C GLY A 849 -16.94 -15.05 43.57
N SER A 850 -17.54 -16.24 43.71
CA SER A 850 -18.99 -16.38 43.89
C SER A 850 -19.48 -16.28 45.34
N SER A 851 -18.60 -16.39 46.35
CA SER A 851 -18.97 -16.28 47.76
C SER A 851 -17.96 -15.41 48.53
N GLY A 852 -18.46 -14.37 49.19
CA GLY A 852 -17.62 -13.38 49.89
C GLY A 852 -16.61 -14.05 50.82
N SER A 853 -15.32 -13.76 50.61
CA SER A 853 -14.21 -14.35 51.37
C SER A 853 -13.55 -13.29 52.25
N LYS A 854 -13.04 -13.72 53.42
CA LYS A 854 -12.39 -12.82 54.40
C LYS A 854 -11.03 -13.35 54.83
N SER A 855 -10.07 -12.45 54.93
CA SER A 855 -8.74 -12.71 55.50
C SER A 855 -8.50 -11.74 56.65
N THR A 856 -7.86 -12.24 57.72
CA THR A 856 -7.63 -11.45 58.93
C THR A 856 -6.19 -11.52 59.40
N LEU A 857 -5.63 -10.36 59.74
CA LEU A 857 -4.34 -10.19 60.42
C LEU A 857 -4.61 -9.62 61.81
N SER A 858 -3.99 -10.19 62.85
CA SER A 858 -4.12 -9.65 64.22
C SER A 858 -2.80 -9.69 64.98
N THR A 859 -2.56 -8.65 65.77
CA THR A 859 -1.38 -8.51 66.63
C THR A 859 -1.79 -8.44 68.10
N ASP A 860 -1.00 -9.08 68.97
CA ASP A 860 -1.17 -8.97 70.42
C ASP A 860 -0.88 -7.53 70.90
N SER A 861 -1.36 -7.20 72.11
CA SER A 861 -1.14 -5.91 72.75
C SER A 861 0.34 -5.67 73.09
N GLY A 862 0.75 -4.40 73.11
CA GLY A 862 2.12 -4.00 73.47
C GLY A 862 3.21 -4.26 72.42
N LEU A 863 2.85 -4.73 71.21
CA LEU A 863 3.80 -4.90 70.11
C LEU A 863 4.06 -3.57 69.36
N SER A 864 5.30 -3.37 68.92
CA SER A 864 5.66 -2.26 68.03
C SER A 864 5.62 -2.73 66.59
N VAL A 865 4.51 -2.47 65.90
CA VAL A 865 4.33 -2.88 64.50
C VAL A 865 4.09 -1.65 63.63
N ALA A 866 4.73 -1.58 62.46
CA ALA A 866 4.35 -0.67 61.38
C ALA A 866 3.51 -1.46 60.39
N ILE A 867 2.28 -1.00 60.15
CA ILE A 867 1.35 -1.65 59.23
C ILE A 867 0.97 -0.64 58.16
N ASP A 868 1.38 -0.89 56.93
CA ASP A 868 0.91 -0.14 55.77
C ASP A 868 -0.20 -0.92 55.08
N THR A 869 -1.36 -0.28 54.95
CA THR A 869 -2.53 -0.88 54.32
C THR A 869 -2.90 -0.21 52.98
N SER A 870 -2.00 0.61 52.42
CA SER A 870 -2.27 1.46 51.24
C SER A 870 -2.33 0.71 49.90
N SER A 871 -1.68 -0.46 49.79
CA SER A 871 -1.61 -1.27 48.56
C SER A 871 -1.51 -2.76 48.88
N GLY A 872 -2.48 -3.29 49.64
CA GLY A 872 -2.39 -4.58 50.34
C GLY A 872 -2.18 -4.35 51.83
N VAL A 873 -1.89 -5.39 52.63
CA VAL A 873 -1.58 -5.27 54.06
C VAL A 873 -0.15 -5.72 54.29
N THR A 874 0.77 -4.80 54.55
CA THR A 874 2.18 -5.10 54.87
C THR A 874 2.44 -4.70 56.32
N ALA A 875 2.81 -5.67 57.16
CA ALA A 875 3.20 -5.48 58.54
C ALA A 875 4.70 -5.73 58.71
N SER A 876 5.39 -4.83 59.41
CA SER A 876 6.82 -4.92 59.74
C SER A 876 7.05 -4.63 61.22
N MET A 877 7.98 -5.35 61.84
CA MET A 877 8.38 -5.17 63.24
C MET A 877 9.85 -5.55 63.43
N ALA A 878 10.66 -4.70 64.05
CA ALA A 878 11.99 -5.07 64.54
C ALA A 878 11.90 -5.83 65.87
N VAL A 879 12.60 -6.96 65.97
CA VAL A 879 12.71 -7.73 67.22
C VAL A 879 13.93 -7.24 68.00
N THR A 880 13.71 -6.64 69.16
CA THR A 880 14.79 -5.96 69.92
C THR A 880 15.69 -6.90 70.73
N GLU A 881 15.37 -8.19 70.86
CA GLU A 881 16.23 -9.15 71.57
C GLU A 881 17.16 -9.91 70.62
N GLY A 882 18.31 -9.29 70.29
CA GLY A 882 19.49 -9.98 69.76
C GLY A 882 19.61 -10.01 68.23
N THR A 883 20.43 -9.09 67.70
CA THR A 883 21.02 -9.06 66.33
C THR A 883 20.04 -9.18 65.15
N LEU A 884 19.76 -8.03 64.51
CA LEU A 884 19.30 -7.88 63.11
C LEU A 884 18.21 -8.86 62.65
N GLY A 885 16.99 -8.71 63.16
CA GLY A 885 15.83 -9.44 62.65
C GLY A 885 14.60 -8.54 62.54
N THR A 886 14.07 -8.42 61.32
CA THR A 886 12.79 -7.78 61.02
C THR A 886 11.75 -8.87 60.75
N LEU A 887 10.66 -8.90 61.50
CA LEU A 887 9.49 -9.70 61.17
C LEU A 887 8.70 -8.93 60.10
N ALA A 888 8.63 -9.46 58.89
CA ALA A 888 7.80 -8.93 57.82
C ALA A 888 6.70 -9.94 57.46
N ALA A 889 5.48 -9.43 57.31
CA ALA A 889 4.36 -10.18 56.83
C ALA A 889 3.55 -9.34 55.86
N SER A 890 3.15 -9.92 54.73
CA SER A 890 2.30 -9.23 53.76
C SER A 890 1.08 -10.07 53.38
N LEU A 891 -0.04 -9.39 53.13
CA LEU A 891 -1.21 -9.92 52.41
C LEU A 891 -1.43 -9.03 51.19
N GLY A 892 -1.14 -9.56 50.00
CA GLY A 892 -1.37 -8.89 48.73
C GLY A 892 -2.84 -8.85 48.32
N SER A 893 -3.20 -7.88 47.48
CA SER A 893 -4.55 -7.76 46.89
C SER A 893 -4.89 -8.88 45.89
N ASP A 894 -3.90 -9.67 45.49
CA ASP A 894 -3.98 -10.83 44.60
C ASP A 894 -4.18 -12.17 45.35
N GLY A 895 -4.17 -12.14 46.69
CA GLY A 895 -4.30 -13.31 47.54
C GLY A 895 -2.99 -14.05 47.85
N ILE A 896 -1.83 -13.46 47.54
CA ILE A 896 -0.52 -13.99 47.95
C ILE A 896 -0.18 -13.48 49.36
N SER A 897 0.24 -14.38 50.25
CA SER A 897 0.73 -14.04 51.59
C SER A 897 2.15 -14.57 51.79
N SER A 898 3.07 -13.74 52.26
CA SER A 898 4.40 -14.18 52.69
C SER A 898 4.63 -13.86 54.15
N THR A 899 5.28 -14.79 54.86
CA THR A 899 5.70 -14.61 56.26
C THR A 899 7.13 -15.13 56.40
N SER A 900 8.08 -14.26 56.72
CA SER A 900 9.43 -14.70 57.08
C SER A 900 9.62 -14.55 58.59
N PHE A 901 9.96 -15.65 59.27
CA PHE A 901 10.19 -15.65 60.72
C PHE A 901 11.64 -15.99 61.03
N ASP A 902 12.26 -15.23 61.92
CA ASP A 902 13.49 -15.62 62.61
C ASP A 902 13.28 -15.54 64.13
N ALA A 903 13.86 -16.50 64.85
CA ALA A 903 13.27 -17.09 66.06
C ALA A 903 13.02 -16.14 67.27
N GLY A 904 11.74 -15.88 67.64
CA GLY A 904 11.37 -15.18 68.88
C GLY A 904 9.90 -15.35 69.32
N THR A 905 9.59 -15.26 70.62
CA THR A 905 8.34 -15.77 71.26
C THR A 905 7.07 -14.91 71.12
N SER A 906 7.02 -13.90 70.23
CA SER A 906 5.83 -13.06 70.02
C SER A 906 4.84 -13.71 69.04
N LYS A 907 3.54 -13.73 69.36
CA LYS A 907 2.54 -14.46 68.57
C LYS A 907 1.80 -13.51 67.61
N THR A 908 2.13 -13.59 66.31
CA THR A 908 1.29 -13.02 65.25
C THR A 908 0.41 -14.13 64.70
N THR A 909 -0.91 -13.95 64.68
CA THR A 909 -1.83 -14.98 64.21
C THR A 909 -2.40 -14.58 62.85
N PHE A 910 -2.14 -15.42 61.84
CA PHE A 910 -2.75 -15.30 60.51
C PHE A 910 -3.91 -16.30 60.43
N SER A 911 -5.11 -15.79 60.15
CA SER A 911 -6.27 -16.64 59.87
C SER A 911 -6.89 -16.26 58.53
N SER A 912 -6.88 -17.21 57.61
CA SER A 912 -7.57 -17.13 56.33
C SER A 912 -8.63 -18.23 56.26
N SER A 913 -9.84 -17.92 55.79
CA SER A 913 -10.84 -18.94 55.47
C SER A 913 -10.59 -19.63 54.13
N ILE A 914 -9.46 -19.34 53.49
CA ILE A 914 -9.04 -19.82 52.18
C ILE A 914 -7.73 -20.60 52.33
N SER A 915 -7.58 -21.72 51.62
CA SER A 915 -6.37 -22.55 51.63
C SER A 915 -5.16 -21.76 51.10
N MET A 916 -4.19 -21.43 51.95
CA MET A 916 -2.99 -20.68 51.55
C MET A 916 -1.86 -21.63 51.16
N ASN A 917 -1.21 -21.38 50.02
CA ASN A 917 0.03 -22.02 49.63
C ASN A 917 1.18 -21.17 50.20
N LEU A 918 1.79 -21.64 51.29
CA LEU A 918 2.99 -21.03 51.86
C LEU A 918 4.19 -21.43 51.01
N GLN A 919 4.88 -20.45 50.41
CA GLN A 919 6.23 -20.64 49.91
C GLN A 919 7.21 -19.89 50.80
#